data_AF-A0A7Y5CA71-F1
#
_entry.id   AF-A0A7Y5CA71-F1
#
_cell.length_a   1.000
_cell.length_b   1.000
_cell.length_c   1.000
_cell.angle_alpha   90.00
_cell.angle_beta   90.00
_cell.angle_gamma   90.00
#
_symmetry.space_group_name_H-M   'P 1'
#
loop_
_entity.id
_entity.type
_entity.pdbx_description
1 polymer ?
#
loop_
_entity_poly.entity_id
_entity_poly.type
_entity_poly.pdbx_seq_one_letter_code
_entity_poly.pdbx_strand_id
1 'polypeptide(L)'
;MTKTVRAPGLRPLSFLLVALSLSIGWGIRGNFGHEYGAMIPGALAGIAACLLSGREDWRERVAYFGMFGALGWAFGASISYMQVISYTHSGHAPSQLYGFFGLFVIGFLWAGMGGAGTALPAVADRDRLTELFRPLIWVFAFWAVLKLGEVPAVMAYRHYVWGEDPNAFDKSGHRQESPFYWFDADWMQALLAVAAMLAFDLWDRRREPQRVVLLLPFALVGSTAGHFAFVALRAAGLTENLAAYLVHPQGDTTKFSADNLLTNWPQFLSDFPNAIGALIGLILGLTAYFKVYGKFRSGSSLYLHMALGWLISFLIMPVILSNAFAEYGGFRMTPPRSDDWAGICGVMAGMLIYVFRNGLAPVGYASLVSAFVGGIAFPGIACLKLIMVWPGNPYRLNPDRLSPSPSADIEAAWAHWQGANWHSFLEQSYGFVNGIGIALAMGLLATRAPRLADSDVSRATRRWTQVFAASFVLVLLTYLNLVKNVVVWTNEGVKPVQATMKAPLFDSIELSAAAWFNLTYALIAAVVVLLLARHLVRPIALIPRPSLGKCQLFYLVFMWTMIIGNFERALNGFNEQRLLTEWIIIVNGLICTAMVLTLPRDEDTCDVSPLRRWSASVGRAVGVGIVASIIAIFAQFGAVRVLYGDRFAGHAGRDGKGQTRFGEDAEWKIRPNLRRGEHQ
;
A
#
# COMPACT_ATOMS: atom_id res chain seq x y z
N MET A 1 36.58 -31.91 5.40
CA MET A 1 35.21 -31.39 5.65
C MET A 1 35.13 -29.94 5.16
N THR A 2 34.71 -29.72 3.92
CA THR A 2 34.41 -28.38 3.42
C THR A 2 33.13 -27.89 4.11
N LYS A 3 33.25 -26.91 5.01
CA LYS A 3 32.07 -26.20 5.55
C LYS A 3 31.29 -25.69 4.35
N THR A 4 30.06 -26.19 4.15
CA THR A 4 29.14 -25.63 3.17
C THR A 4 28.84 -24.19 3.58
N VAL A 5 29.53 -23.23 2.96
CA VAL A 5 29.34 -21.81 3.24
C VAL A 5 27.92 -21.46 2.77
N ARG A 6 27.05 -21.08 3.72
CA ARG A 6 25.72 -20.58 3.36
C ARG A 6 25.88 -19.32 2.53
N ALA A 7 25.06 -19.19 1.47
CA ALA A 7 25.03 -18.02 0.62
C ALA A 7 24.87 -16.73 1.47
N PRO A 8 25.56 -15.61 1.12
CA PRO A 8 25.58 -14.40 1.93
C PRO A 8 24.20 -13.89 2.36
N GLY A 9 23.22 -13.88 1.45
CA GLY A 9 21.85 -13.45 1.73
C GLY A 9 21.06 -14.39 2.64
N LEU A 10 21.52 -15.63 2.86
CA LEU A 10 20.89 -16.64 3.71
C LEU A 10 21.57 -16.81 5.08
N ARG A 11 22.51 -15.93 5.42
CA ARG A 11 23.15 -15.89 6.75
C ARG A 11 22.17 -15.31 7.78
N PRO A 12 22.17 -15.79 9.04
CA PRO A 12 21.27 -15.26 10.08
C PRO A 12 21.35 -13.74 10.29
N LEU A 13 22.57 -13.18 10.23
CA LEU A 13 22.75 -11.73 10.35
C LEU A 13 22.20 -10.94 9.15
N SER A 14 22.14 -11.57 7.96
CA SER A 14 21.48 -10.97 6.79
C SER A 14 19.97 -10.88 6.98
N PHE A 15 19.36 -11.94 7.53
CA PHE A 15 17.96 -11.92 7.95
C PHE A 15 17.69 -10.82 8.98
N LEU A 16 18.55 -10.70 9.98
CA LEU A 16 18.41 -9.69 11.03
C LEU A 16 18.47 -8.26 10.45
N LEU A 17 19.43 -7.95 9.58
CA LEU A 17 19.52 -6.60 9.00
C LEU A 17 18.27 -6.26 8.18
N VAL A 18 17.80 -7.16 7.31
CA VAL A 18 16.60 -6.91 6.50
C VAL A 18 15.35 -6.81 7.38
N ALA A 19 15.25 -7.63 8.42
CA ALA A 19 14.17 -7.57 9.42
C ALA A 19 14.15 -6.24 10.17
N LEU A 20 15.31 -5.76 10.66
CA LEU A 20 15.41 -4.47 11.32
C LEU A 20 15.15 -3.30 10.37
N SER A 21 15.64 -3.38 9.13
CA SER A 21 15.40 -2.39 8.07
C SER A 21 13.90 -2.17 7.84
N LEU A 22 13.15 -3.27 7.72
CA LEU A 22 11.71 -3.22 7.52
C LEU A 22 10.98 -2.82 8.80
N SER A 23 11.39 -3.30 9.97
CA SER A 23 10.86 -2.90 11.28
C SER A 23 10.96 -1.39 11.51
N ILE A 24 12.13 -0.78 11.26
CA ILE A 24 12.35 0.67 11.33
C ILE A 24 11.35 1.40 10.43
N GLY A 25 11.30 1.02 9.15
CA GLY A 25 10.41 1.68 8.20
C GLY A 25 8.93 1.51 8.57
N TRP A 26 8.53 0.35 9.10
CA TRP A 26 7.14 0.09 9.50
C TRP A 26 6.75 0.86 10.76
N GLY A 27 7.67 0.98 11.72
CA GLY A 27 7.49 1.83 12.90
C GLY A 27 7.33 3.30 12.53
N ILE A 28 8.17 3.80 11.62
CA ILE A 28 8.04 5.17 11.07
C ILE A 28 6.69 5.31 10.35
N ARG A 29 6.32 4.34 9.50
CA ARG A 29 5.04 4.31 8.79
C ARG A 29 3.84 4.42 9.75
N GLY A 30 3.94 3.91 10.98
CA GLY A 30 2.95 4.12 12.03
C GLY A 30 2.64 5.57 12.36
N ASN A 31 3.66 6.41 12.36
CA ASN A 31 3.52 7.84 12.65
C ASN A 31 3.00 8.65 11.44
N PHE A 32 3.31 8.23 10.21
CA PHE A 32 2.97 8.94 8.98
C PHE A 32 1.69 8.43 8.28
N GLY A 33 1.35 7.15 8.45
CA GLY A 33 0.22 6.43 7.84
C GLY A 33 0.26 6.33 6.30
N HIS A 34 -0.73 5.59 5.75
CA HIS A 34 -1.09 5.52 4.32
C HIS A 34 -0.04 4.88 3.38
N GLU A 35 -0.31 4.87 2.07
CA GLU A 35 0.57 4.24 1.05
C GLU A 35 2.00 4.79 1.07
N TYR A 36 2.15 6.11 1.18
CA TYR A 36 3.46 6.78 1.15
C TYR A 36 4.35 6.40 2.34
N GLY A 37 3.76 6.12 3.50
CA GLY A 37 4.51 5.64 4.66
C GLY A 37 5.08 4.25 4.42
N ALA A 38 4.31 3.36 3.78
CA ALA A 38 4.73 1.98 3.52
C ALA A 38 5.83 1.86 2.46
N MET A 39 6.07 2.91 1.68
CA MET A 39 7.23 2.98 0.78
C MET A 39 8.57 2.97 1.54
N ILE A 40 8.62 3.53 2.76
CA ILE A 40 9.85 3.60 3.58
C ILE A 40 10.40 2.20 3.92
N PRO A 41 9.63 1.30 4.56
CA PRO A 41 10.12 -0.05 4.87
C PRO A 41 10.47 -0.83 3.60
N GLY A 42 9.73 -0.65 2.52
CA GLY A 42 10.02 -1.29 1.24
C GLY A 42 11.35 -0.87 0.64
N ALA A 43 11.68 0.42 0.66
CA ALA A 43 12.98 0.91 0.23
C ALA A 43 14.11 0.38 1.11
N LEU A 44 13.99 0.49 2.44
CA LEU A 44 15.02 0.03 3.37
C LEU A 44 15.30 -1.47 3.22
N ALA A 45 14.26 -2.31 3.24
CA ALA A 45 14.40 -3.75 3.12
C ALA A 45 14.93 -4.17 1.75
N GLY A 46 14.49 -3.52 0.66
CA GLY A 46 14.97 -3.79 -0.68
C GLY A 46 16.47 -3.47 -0.84
N ILE A 47 16.91 -2.33 -0.32
CA ILE A 47 18.33 -1.94 -0.32
C ILE A 47 19.16 -2.91 0.55
N ALA A 48 18.68 -3.27 1.74
CA ALA A 48 19.38 -4.21 2.63
C ALA A 48 19.51 -5.62 2.01
N ALA A 49 18.45 -6.15 1.40
CA ALA A 49 18.47 -7.43 0.73
C ALA A 49 19.42 -7.42 -0.48
N CYS A 50 19.46 -6.32 -1.23
CA CYS A 50 20.41 -6.08 -2.31
C CYS A 50 21.86 -6.09 -1.81
N LEU A 51 22.15 -5.33 -0.75
CA LEU A 51 23.48 -5.18 -0.16
C LEU A 51 24.08 -6.53 0.29
N LEU A 52 23.26 -7.36 0.96
CA LEU A 52 23.67 -8.62 1.58
C LEU A 52 23.60 -9.84 0.65
N SER A 53 23.19 -9.64 -0.61
CA SER A 53 22.98 -10.73 -1.55
C SER A 53 24.24 -11.50 -1.96
N GLY A 54 25.42 -10.86 -1.89
CA GLY A 54 26.65 -11.36 -2.53
C GLY A 54 26.58 -11.33 -4.06
N ARG A 55 25.67 -10.52 -4.63
CA ARG A 55 25.42 -10.38 -6.06
C ARG A 55 25.80 -8.98 -6.53
N GLU A 56 26.94 -8.87 -7.21
CA GLU A 56 27.41 -7.59 -7.75
C GLU A 56 26.43 -7.00 -8.78
N ASP A 57 25.84 -7.87 -9.61
CA ASP A 57 24.81 -7.49 -10.58
C ASP A 57 23.53 -6.91 -9.94
N TRP A 58 23.30 -7.20 -8.66
CA TRP A 58 22.22 -6.57 -7.89
C TRP A 58 22.68 -5.26 -7.25
N ARG A 59 23.88 -5.22 -6.64
CA ARG A 59 24.44 -4.03 -5.99
C ARG A 59 24.57 -2.85 -6.96
N GLU A 60 24.92 -3.09 -8.22
CA GLU A 60 24.92 -2.06 -9.27
C GLU A 60 23.53 -1.44 -9.54
N ARG A 61 22.46 -2.10 -9.10
CA ARG A 61 21.06 -1.75 -9.31
C ARG A 61 20.36 -1.27 -8.03
N VAL A 62 21.10 -0.95 -6.96
CA VAL A 62 20.54 -0.62 -5.64
C VAL A 62 19.47 0.46 -5.63
N ALA A 63 19.60 1.48 -6.48
CA ALA A 63 18.58 2.53 -6.61
C ALA A 63 17.23 1.97 -7.09
N TYR A 64 17.25 0.98 -7.99
CA TYR A 64 16.04 0.29 -8.44
C TYR A 64 15.45 -0.61 -7.35
N PHE A 65 16.28 -1.29 -6.55
CA PHE A 65 15.81 -2.04 -5.39
C PHE A 65 15.10 -1.13 -4.38
N GLY A 66 15.67 0.04 -4.10
CA GLY A 66 15.03 1.04 -3.24
C GLY A 66 13.69 1.52 -3.80
N MET A 67 13.65 1.94 -5.07
CA MET A 67 12.43 2.47 -5.70
C MET A 67 11.33 1.41 -5.89
N PHE A 68 11.64 0.26 -6.50
CA PHE A 68 10.62 -0.77 -6.72
C PHE A 68 10.23 -1.50 -5.43
N GLY A 69 11.15 -1.63 -4.47
CA GLY A 69 10.82 -2.03 -3.10
C GLY A 69 9.80 -1.07 -2.46
N ALA A 70 10.05 0.24 -2.52
CA ALA A 70 9.09 1.24 -2.07
C ALA A 70 7.72 1.12 -2.76
N LEU A 71 7.69 1.11 -4.10
CA LEU A 71 6.45 1.01 -4.86
C LEU A 71 5.66 -0.27 -4.56
N GLY A 72 6.35 -1.41 -4.41
CA GLY A 72 5.71 -2.69 -4.10
C GLY A 72 4.96 -2.66 -2.77
N TRP A 73 5.56 -2.09 -1.72
CA TRP A 73 4.93 -1.98 -0.41
C TRP A 73 3.86 -0.89 -0.34
N ALA A 74 3.94 0.13 -1.19
CA ALA A 74 2.91 1.17 -1.30
C ALA A 74 1.54 0.61 -1.70
N PHE A 75 1.51 -0.32 -2.67
CA PHE A 75 0.25 -0.83 -3.25
C PHE A 75 -0.70 -1.40 -2.22
N GLY A 76 -0.25 -2.30 -1.34
CA GLY A 76 -1.20 -2.83 -0.37
C GLY A 76 -1.57 -1.82 0.72
N ALA A 77 -0.81 -0.74 0.92
CA ALA A 77 -0.94 0.14 2.09
C ALA A 77 -2.13 1.11 2.07
N SER A 78 -2.95 1.06 1.03
CA SER A 78 -4.29 1.64 1.00
C SER A 78 -5.33 0.79 1.75
N ILE A 79 -5.05 -0.50 2.00
CA ILE A 79 -5.99 -1.41 2.67
C ILE A 79 -6.20 -1.00 4.14
N SER A 80 -7.47 -0.80 4.51
CA SER A 80 -7.84 -0.51 5.90
C SER A 80 -7.80 -1.79 6.76
N TYR A 81 -7.22 -1.69 7.96
CA TYR A 81 -6.95 -2.87 8.80
C TYR A 81 -7.27 -2.70 10.29
N MET A 82 -7.46 -1.47 10.79
CA MET A 82 -7.75 -1.24 12.22
C MET A 82 -9.01 -1.97 12.70
N GLN A 83 -10.07 -1.95 11.89
CA GLN A 83 -11.32 -2.65 12.22
C GLN A 83 -11.14 -4.17 12.22
N VAL A 84 -10.31 -4.71 11.31
CA VAL A 84 -9.97 -6.14 11.28
C VAL A 84 -9.14 -6.53 12.51
N ILE A 85 -8.21 -5.67 12.95
CA ILE A 85 -7.52 -5.87 14.24
C ILE A 85 -8.55 -5.88 15.36
N SER A 86 -9.49 -4.94 15.42
CA SER A 86 -10.51 -4.95 16.48
C SER A 86 -11.31 -6.25 16.51
N TYR A 87 -11.60 -6.86 15.35
CA TYR A 87 -12.24 -8.16 15.30
C TYR A 87 -11.43 -9.25 15.98
N THR A 88 -10.08 -9.26 15.92
CA THR A 88 -9.29 -10.28 16.66
C THR A 88 -9.40 -10.13 18.18
N HIS A 89 -9.77 -8.94 18.66
CA HIS A 89 -10.00 -8.67 20.07
C HIS A 89 -11.45 -8.97 20.53
N SER A 90 -12.37 -9.22 19.59
CA SER A 90 -13.79 -9.48 19.84
C SER A 90 -14.02 -10.76 20.64
N GLY A 91 -14.98 -10.72 21.57
CA GLY A 91 -15.50 -11.92 22.24
C GLY A 91 -16.39 -12.81 21.35
N HIS A 92 -16.98 -12.25 20.29
CA HIS A 92 -17.81 -12.98 19.34
C HIS A 92 -16.96 -13.86 18.41
N ALA A 93 -17.02 -15.18 18.60
CA ALA A 93 -16.14 -16.15 17.94
C ALA A 93 -16.15 -16.08 16.39
N PRO A 94 -17.29 -15.98 15.68
CA PRO A 94 -17.30 -15.81 14.22
C PRO A 94 -16.58 -14.53 13.76
N SER A 95 -16.80 -13.41 14.46
CA SER A 95 -16.10 -12.15 14.17
C SER A 95 -14.60 -12.27 14.43
N GLN A 96 -14.21 -12.97 15.49
CA GLN A 96 -12.81 -13.13 15.86
C GLN A 96 -12.02 -13.99 14.86
N LEU A 97 -12.59 -15.14 14.47
CA LEU A 97 -11.99 -15.98 13.42
C LEU A 97 -11.88 -15.20 12.10
N TYR A 98 -12.91 -14.44 11.75
CA TYR A 98 -12.89 -13.55 10.59
C TYR A 98 -11.81 -12.47 10.70
N GLY A 99 -11.59 -11.90 11.89
CA GLY A 99 -10.50 -10.96 12.14
C GLY A 99 -9.14 -11.56 11.80
N PHE A 100 -8.86 -12.79 12.27
CA PHE A 100 -7.58 -13.45 11.97
C PHE A 100 -7.43 -13.78 10.48
N PHE A 101 -8.51 -14.24 9.84
CA PHE A 101 -8.51 -14.47 8.39
C PHE A 101 -8.33 -13.17 7.58
N GLY A 102 -9.02 -12.09 7.96
CA GLY A 102 -8.89 -10.79 7.32
C GLY A 102 -7.47 -10.23 7.44
N LEU A 103 -6.85 -10.33 8.62
CA LEU A 103 -5.44 -9.93 8.80
C LEU A 103 -4.50 -10.80 7.97
N PHE A 104 -4.79 -12.10 7.81
CA PHE A 104 -4.05 -12.94 6.88
C PHE A 104 -4.14 -12.41 5.45
N VAL A 105 -5.34 -12.10 4.96
CA VAL A 105 -5.53 -11.58 3.59
C VAL A 105 -4.79 -10.25 3.41
N ILE A 106 -4.91 -9.33 4.36
CA ILE A 106 -4.22 -8.03 4.31
C ILE A 106 -2.70 -8.23 4.27
N GLY A 107 -2.17 -9.04 5.19
CA GLY A 107 -0.73 -9.30 5.27
C GLY A 107 -0.20 -10.03 4.04
N PHE A 108 -1.01 -10.89 3.43
CA PHE A 108 -0.73 -11.60 2.20
C PHE A 108 -0.58 -10.64 1.02
N LEU A 109 -1.55 -9.74 0.84
CA LEU A 109 -1.53 -8.77 -0.24
C LEU A 109 -0.38 -7.76 -0.08
N TRP A 110 -0.14 -7.28 1.15
CA TRP A 110 0.98 -6.37 1.46
C TRP A 110 2.32 -6.96 1.08
N ALA A 111 2.68 -8.08 1.71
CA ALA A 111 3.98 -8.68 1.50
C ALA A 111 4.11 -9.28 0.11
N GLY A 112 3.01 -9.70 -0.52
CA GLY A 112 2.97 -10.16 -1.91
C GLY A 112 3.43 -9.10 -2.90
N MET A 113 2.87 -7.90 -2.83
CA MET A 113 3.29 -6.78 -3.68
C MET A 113 4.68 -6.26 -3.29
N GLY A 114 5.00 -6.21 -1.99
CA GLY A 114 6.33 -5.84 -1.50
C GLY A 114 7.44 -6.77 -2.00
N GLY A 115 7.21 -8.09 -1.97
CA GLY A 115 8.12 -9.10 -2.49
C GLY A 115 8.27 -9.01 -4.01
N ALA A 116 7.18 -8.78 -4.75
CA ALA A 116 7.22 -8.58 -6.20
C ALA A 116 8.06 -7.36 -6.59
N GLY A 117 7.82 -6.21 -5.94
CA GLY A 117 8.56 -4.98 -6.18
C GLY A 117 10.05 -5.13 -5.87
N THR A 118 10.38 -5.79 -4.75
CA THR A 118 11.79 -6.03 -4.36
C THR A 118 12.50 -6.98 -5.31
N ALA A 119 11.81 -8.01 -5.82
CA ALA A 119 12.37 -9.02 -6.72
C ALA A 119 12.47 -8.58 -8.18
N LEU A 120 11.63 -7.63 -8.63
CA LEU A 120 11.62 -7.16 -10.01
C LEU A 120 13.00 -6.69 -10.51
N PRO A 121 13.74 -5.79 -9.83
CA PRO A 121 15.06 -5.35 -10.30
C PRO A 121 16.14 -6.44 -10.23
N ALA A 122 15.92 -7.50 -9.45
CA ALA A 122 16.80 -8.66 -9.33
C ALA A 122 16.69 -9.64 -10.50
N VAL A 123 15.58 -9.60 -11.26
CA VAL A 123 15.23 -10.59 -12.28
C VAL A 123 15.05 -9.97 -13.66
N ALA A 124 14.47 -8.77 -13.74
CA ALA A 124 14.28 -8.09 -15.02
C ALA A 124 15.62 -7.66 -15.60
N ASP A 125 15.86 -7.97 -16.88
CA ASP A 125 16.96 -7.38 -17.62
C ASP A 125 16.85 -5.85 -17.67
N ARG A 126 17.95 -5.20 -18.05
CA ARG A 126 18.06 -3.74 -17.99
C ARG A 126 17.08 -3.05 -18.94
N ASP A 127 16.83 -3.64 -20.11
CA ASP A 127 15.91 -3.05 -21.10
C ASP A 127 14.49 -3.06 -20.54
N ARG A 128 14.02 -4.21 -20.07
CA ARG A 128 12.70 -4.36 -19.48
C ARG A 128 12.51 -3.47 -18.26
N LEU A 129 13.51 -3.39 -17.38
CA LEU A 129 13.42 -2.56 -16.17
C LEU A 129 13.33 -1.06 -16.51
N THR A 130 14.12 -0.60 -17.47
CA THR A 130 14.14 0.82 -17.87
C THR A 130 12.94 1.23 -18.72
N GLU A 131 12.32 0.29 -19.44
CA GLU A 131 11.08 0.55 -20.20
C GLU A 131 9.92 0.97 -19.29
N LEU A 132 9.86 0.45 -18.06
CA LEU A 132 8.80 0.74 -17.10
C LEU A 132 8.69 2.23 -16.70
N PHE A 133 9.78 2.99 -16.81
CA PHE A 133 9.83 4.36 -16.29
C PHE A 133 8.96 5.33 -17.06
N ARG A 134 8.89 5.21 -18.40
CA ARG A 134 8.06 6.13 -19.20
C ARG A 134 6.57 5.96 -18.89
N PRO A 135 5.98 4.76 -18.97
CA PRO A 135 4.60 4.55 -18.55
C PRO A 135 4.35 4.99 -17.09
N LEU A 136 5.29 4.71 -16.18
CA LEU A 136 5.15 5.13 -14.78
C LEU A 136 5.03 6.65 -14.62
N ILE A 137 5.83 7.42 -15.35
CA ILE A 137 5.75 8.89 -15.36
C ILE A 137 4.38 9.36 -15.85
N TRP A 138 3.78 8.69 -16.84
CA TRP A 138 2.42 8.99 -17.30
C TRP A 138 1.38 8.72 -16.20
N VAL A 139 1.49 7.61 -15.47
CA VAL A 139 0.62 7.33 -14.32
C VAL A 139 0.75 8.44 -13.26
N PHE A 140 1.97 8.80 -12.89
CA PHE A 140 2.21 9.87 -11.92
C PHE A 140 1.71 11.22 -12.40
N ALA A 141 1.83 11.55 -13.69
CA ALA A 141 1.29 12.78 -14.25
C ALA A 141 -0.24 12.83 -14.14
N PHE A 142 -0.94 11.74 -14.48
CA PHE A 142 -2.40 11.65 -14.35
C PHE A 142 -2.84 11.73 -12.88
N TRP A 143 -2.15 11.06 -11.97
CA TRP A 143 -2.43 11.16 -10.54
C TRP A 143 -2.13 12.54 -9.95
N ALA A 144 -1.11 13.24 -10.45
CA ALA A 144 -0.84 14.62 -10.07
C ALA A 144 -1.97 15.55 -10.52
N VAL A 145 -2.49 15.36 -11.74
CA VAL A 145 -3.68 16.09 -12.23
C VAL A 145 -4.89 15.82 -11.35
N LEU A 146 -5.16 14.55 -10.99
CA LEU A 146 -6.22 14.22 -10.03
C LEU A 146 -6.02 14.96 -8.71
N LYS A 147 -4.82 14.88 -8.13
CA LYS A 147 -4.53 15.48 -6.83
C LYS A 147 -4.78 16.99 -6.80
N LEU A 148 -4.47 17.68 -7.91
CA LEU A 148 -4.66 19.13 -8.06
C LEU A 148 -6.11 19.50 -8.43
N GLY A 149 -6.81 18.65 -9.18
CA GLY A 149 -8.14 18.93 -9.75
C GLY A 149 -9.33 18.34 -8.99
N GLU A 150 -9.13 17.39 -8.08
CA GLU A 150 -10.22 16.65 -7.42
C GLU A 150 -11.15 17.56 -6.62
N VAL A 151 -10.62 18.44 -5.76
CA VAL A 151 -11.44 19.32 -4.93
C VAL A 151 -12.25 20.31 -5.78
N PRO A 152 -11.65 21.04 -6.74
CA PRO A 152 -12.42 21.86 -7.68
C PRO A 152 -13.50 21.08 -8.44
N ALA A 153 -13.20 19.85 -8.88
CA ALA A 153 -14.16 19.02 -9.59
C ALA A 153 -15.35 18.59 -8.72
N VAL A 154 -15.10 18.20 -7.47
CA VAL A 154 -16.15 17.87 -6.49
C VAL A 154 -17.02 19.09 -6.20
N MET A 155 -16.41 20.25 -5.94
CA MET A 155 -17.14 21.49 -5.66
C MET A 155 -18.02 21.90 -6.85
N ALA A 156 -17.49 21.84 -8.07
CA ALA A 156 -18.26 22.10 -9.28
C ALA A 156 -19.44 21.13 -9.42
N TYR A 157 -19.21 19.82 -9.24
CA TYR A 157 -20.27 18.82 -9.31
C TYR A 157 -21.39 19.09 -8.29
N ARG A 158 -21.05 19.30 -7.02
CA ARG A 158 -22.05 19.54 -5.96
C ARG A 158 -22.88 20.78 -6.25
N HIS A 159 -22.26 21.84 -6.76
CA HIS A 159 -22.96 23.05 -7.15
C HIS A 159 -23.94 22.83 -8.31
N TYR A 160 -23.47 22.22 -9.41
CA TYR A 160 -24.28 22.07 -10.62
C TYR A 160 -25.34 20.97 -10.53
N VAL A 161 -25.06 19.88 -9.81
CA VAL A 161 -25.93 18.69 -9.76
C VAL A 161 -26.83 18.70 -8.54
N TRP A 162 -26.32 19.09 -7.37
CA TRP A 162 -27.08 19.05 -6.12
C TRP A 162 -27.56 20.42 -5.64
N GLY A 163 -27.12 21.52 -6.28
CA GLY A 163 -27.49 22.87 -5.88
C GLY A 163 -26.94 23.29 -4.50
N GLU A 164 -25.93 22.57 -4.00
CA GLU A 164 -25.36 22.78 -2.68
C GLU A 164 -24.30 23.89 -2.69
N ASP A 165 -24.08 24.54 -1.54
CA ASP A 165 -23.04 25.56 -1.38
C ASP A 165 -21.65 24.93 -1.58
N PRO A 166 -20.84 25.42 -2.53
CA PRO A 166 -19.46 24.96 -2.74
C PRO A 166 -18.59 25.00 -1.48
N ASN A 167 -18.90 25.88 -0.52
CA ASN A 167 -18.14 26.07 0.72
C ASN A 167 -18.49 25.06 1.83
N ALA A 168 -19.51 24.24 1.66
CA ALA A 168 -19.94 23.26 2.66
C ALA A 168 -19.13 21.94 2.61
N PHE A 169 -18.31 21.72 1.58
CA PHE A 169 -17.56 20.46 1.44
C PHE A 169 -16.30 20.42 2.31
N ASP A 170 -16.32 19.58 3.34
CA ASP A 170 -15.14 19.20 4.11
C ASP A 170 -14.64 17.80 3.73
N LYS A 171 -13.46 17.74 3.12
CA LYS A 171 -12.80 16.48 2.73
C LYS A 171 -12.36 15.62 3.93
N SER A 172 -12.25 16.20 5.12
CA SER A 172 -11.76 15.50 6.31
C SER A 172 -12.87 14.74 7.06
N GLY A 173 -14.08 15.30 7.18
CA GLY A 173 -15.23 14.68 7.82
C GLY A 173 -16.29 14.04 6.90
N HIS A 174 -16.35 14.42 5.61
CA HIS A 174 -17.49 14.08 4.74
C HIS A 174 -17.11 13.46 3.39
N ARG A 175 -16.13 12.54 3.37
CA ARG A 175 -15.62 11.91 2.13
C ARG A 175 -16.70 11.20 1.32
N GLN A 176 -17.65 10.56 2.00
CA GLN A 176 -18.80 9.87 1.40
C GLN A 176 -19.77 10.78 0.64
N GLU A 177 -19.71 12.09 0.90
CA GLU A 177 -20.47 13.07 0.13
C GLU A 177 -19.76 13.50 -1.15
N SER A 178 -18.56 12.97 -1.43
CA SER A 178 -17.95 13.14 -2.74
C SER A 178 -18.78 12.38 -3.78
N PRO A 179 -19.11 12.97 -4.95
CA PRO A 179 -19.75 12.25 -6.05
C PRO A 179 -18.87 11.13 -6.62
N PHE A 180 -17.56 11.19 -6.34
CA PHE A 180 -16.59 10.17 -6.71
C PHE A 180 -16.35 9.15 -5.59
N TYR A 181 -17.09 9.22 -4.48
CA TYR A 181 -16.97 8.22 -3.43
C TYR A 181 -17.46 6.85 -3.92
N TRP A 182 -16.63 5.83 -3.72
CA TRP A 182 -17.02 4.43 -3.90
C TRP A 182 -16.27 3.55 -2.91
N PHE A 183 -16.97 3.13 -1.84
CA PHE A 183 -16.42 2.35 -0.73
C PHE A 183 -15.07 2.85 -0.19
N ASP A 184 -14.82 4.17 -0.16
CA ASP A 184 -13.55 4.76 0.31
C ASP A 184 -12.29 4.14 -0.35
N ALA A 185 -12.41 3.72 -1.62
CA ALA A 185 -11.38 2.97 -2.35
C ALA A 185 -10.72 3.76 -3.50
N ASP A 186 -9.53 3.31 -3.92
CA ASP A 186 -8.67 3.97 -4.92
C ASP A 186 -9.10 3.74 -6.40
N TRP A 187 -10.41 3.66 -6.66
CA TRP A 187 -10.93 3.33 -7.99
C TRP A 187 -10.63 4.41 -9.03
N MET A 188 -10.59 5.68 -8.63
CA MET A 188 -10.21 6.79 -9.52
C MET A 188 -8.75 6.67 -9.95
N GLN A 189 -7.86 6.33 -9.02
CA GLN A 189 -6.43 6.15 -9.27
C GLN A 189 -6.23 4.97 -10.24
N ALA A 190 -6.95 3.86 -10.05
CA ALA A 190 -6.93 2.72 -10.96
C ALA A 190 -7.47 3.08 -12.35
N LEU A 191 -8.61 3.78 -12.44
CA LEU A 191 -9.19 4.23 -13.71
C LEU A 191 -8.25 5.18 -14.46
N LEU A 192 -7.63 6.14 -13.76
CA LEU A 192 -6.67 7.05 -14.36
C LEU A 192 -5.36 6.36 -14.75
N ALA A 193 -4.96 5.29 -14.05
CA ALA A 193 -3.84 4.47 -14.48
C ALA A 193 -4.15 3.74 -15.81
N VAL A 194 -5.39 3.24 -15.99
CA VAL A 194 -5.84 2.71 -17.29
C VAL A 194 -5.79 3.83 -18.34
N ALA A 195 -6.40 4.99 -18.08
CA ALA A 195 -6.40 6.12 -19.00
C ALA A 195 -4.98 6.55 -19.40
N ALA A 196 -4.05 6.60 -18.44
CA ALA A 196 -2.65 6.90 -18.67
C ALA A 196 -1.99 5.87 -19.59
N MET A 197 -2.27 4.56 -19.41
CA MET A 197 -1.74 3.52 -20.29
C MET A 197 -2.32 3.56 -21.71
N LEU A 198 -3.60 3.89 -21.85
CA LEU A 198 -4.24 4.08 -23.15
C LEU A 198 -3.65 5.32 -23.86
N ALA A 199 -3.52 6.43 -23.16
CA ALA A 199 -2.92 7.66 -23.69
C ALA A 199 -1.44 7.46 -24.06
N PHE A 200 -0.69 6.73 -23.23
CA PHE A 200 0.70 6.38 -23.51
C PHE A 200 0.82 5.50 -24.76
N ASP A 201 -0.04 4.48 -24.93
CA ASP A 201 -0.05 3.64 -26.14
C ASP A 201 -0.33 4.46 -27.41
N LEU A 202 -1.27 5.40 -27.35
CA LEU A 202 -1.54 6.32 -28.47
C LEU A 202 -0.32 7.22 -28.77
N TRP A 203 0.30 7.78 -27.72
CA TRP A 203 1.50 8.60 -27.87
C TRP A 203 2.68 7.81 -28.46
N ASP A 204 2.89 6.57 -28.00
CA ASP A 204 3.96 5.71 -28.52
C ASP A 204 3.73 5.37 -30.00
N ARG A 205 2.46 5.20 -30.40
CA ARG A 205 2.04 4.93 -31.78
C ARG A 205 1.74 6.18 -32.63
N ARG A 206 2.10 7.38 -32.17
CA ARG A 206 1.80 8.66 -32.86
C ARG A 206 2.29 8.76 -34.31
N ARG A 207 3.24 7.91 -34.72
CA ARG A 207 3.73 7.81 -36.10
C ARG A 207 2.80 7.04 -37.04
N GLU A 208 1.70 6.46 -36.53
CA GLU A 208 0.65 5.79 -37.30
C GLU A 208 -0.68 6.59 -37.20
N PRO A 209 -0.73 7.86 -37.68
CA PRO A 209 -1.84 8.78 -37.38
C PRO A 209 -3.20 8.28 -37.88
N GLN A 210 -3.22 7.60 -39.03
CA GLN A 210 -4.44 7.01 -39.60
C GLN A 210 -5.12 6.03 -38.63
N ARG A 211 -4.34 5.27 -37.84
CA ARG A 211 -4.87 4.33 -36.86
C ARG A 211 -5.27 5.02 -35.57
N VAL A 212 -4.54 6.05 -35.15
CA VAL A 212 -4.86 6.83 -33.94
C VAL A 212 -6.20 7.56 -34.08
N VAL A 213 -6.48 8.13 -35.26
CA VAL A 213 -7.74 8.84 -35.53
C VAL A 213 -8.97 7.93 -35.46
N LEU A 214 -8.82 6.62 -35.70
CA LEU A 214 -9.91 5.63 -35.59
C LEU A 214 -10.44 5.46 -34.15
N LEU A 215 -9.75 5.97 -33.13
CA LEU A 215 -10.27 5.99 -31.77
C LEU A 215 -11.62 6.71 -31.67
N LEU A 216 -11.76 7.85 -32.36
CA LEU A 216 -12.96 8.70 -32.31
C LEU A 216 -14.22 7.99 -32.85
N PRO A 217 -14.22 7.39 -34.07
CA PRO A 217 -15.38 6.68 -34.56
C PRO A 217 -15.73 5.46 -33.70
N PHE A 218 -14.75 4.72 -33.16
CA PHE A 218 -15.03 3.61 -32.24
C PHE A 218 -15.70 4.09 -30.94
N ALA A 219 -15.23 5.19 -30.37
CA ALA A 219 -15.82 5.81 -29.19
C ALA A 219 -17.25 6.32 -29.47
N LEU A 220 -17.45 7.01 -30.60
CA LEU A 220 -18.75 7.54 -31.00
C LEU A 220 -19.77 6.44 -31.30
N VAL A 221 -19.39 5.44 -32.10
CA VAL A 221 -20.24 4.30 -32.43
C VAL A 221 -20.57 3.50 -31.17
N GLY A 222 -19.57 3.21 -30.33
CA GLY A 222 -19.78 2.53 -29.06
C GLY A 222 -20.76 3.27 -28.15
N SER A 223 -20.51 4.57 -27.91
CA SER A 223 -21.36 5.42 -27.07
C SER A 223 -22.80 5.51 -27.61
N THR A 224 -22.95 5.72 -28.92
CA THR A 224 -24.26 5.81 -29.58
C THR A 224 -25.02 4.49 -29.50
N ALA A 225 -24.35 3.37 -29.81
CA ALA A 225 -24.95 2.04 -29.73
C ALA A 225 -25.36 1.69 -28.29
N GLY A 226 -24.52 2.00 -27.30
CA GLY A 226 -24.82 1.79 -25.89
C GLY A 226 -26.00 2.64 -25.40
N HIS A 227 -26.10 3.90 -25.84
CA HIS A 227 -27.25 4.76 -25.54
C HIS A 227 -28.55 4.15 -26.06
N PHE A 228 -28.61 3.79 -27.36
CA PHE A 228 -29.81 3.20 -27.94
C PHE A 228 -30.16 1.83 -27.34
N ALA A 229 -29.16 1.01 -27.02
CA ALA A 229 -29.40 -0.27 -26.32
C ALA A 229 -30.03 -0.03 -24.94
N PHE A 230 -29.57 0.96 -24.19
CA PHE A 230 -30.15 1.29 -22.89
C PHE A 230 -31.55 1.89 -22.98
N VAL A 231 -31.81 2.74 -23.99
CA VAL A 231 -33.16 3.23 -24.29
C VAL A 231 -34.10 2.07 -24.62
N ALA A 232 -33.65 1.09 -25.41
CA ALA A 232 -34.44 -0.11 -25.72
C ALA A 232 -34.73 -0.95 -24.48
N LEU A 233 -33.74 -1.15 -23.59
CA LEU A 233 -33.95 -1.84 -22.32
C LEU A 233 -34.97 -1.14 -21.42
N ARG A 234 -34.94 0.20 -21.40
CA ARG A 234 -35.91 1.00 -20.65
C ARG A 234 -37.30 0.90 -21.25
N ALA A 235 -37.42 0.99 -22.57
CA ALA A 235 -38.69 0.84 -23.28
C ALA A 235 -39.31 -0.56 -23.07
N ALA A 236 -38.48 -1.59 -22.87
CA ALA A 236 -38.91 -2.94 -22.52
C ALA A 236 -39.24 -3.14 -21.03
N GLY A 237 -39.13 -2.11 -20.18
CA GLY A 237 -39.37 -2.22 -18.73
C GLY A 237 -38.34 -3.07 -17.97
N LEU A 238 -37.20 -3.39 -18.58
CA LEU A 238 -36.20 -4.29 -17.99
C LEU A 238 -35.20 -3.58 -17.05
N THR A 239 -35.13 -2.25 -17.12
CA THR A 239 -34.15 -1.48 -16.34
C THR A 239 -34.40 -1.54 -14.84
N GLU A 240 -35.66 -1.54 -14.40
CA GLU A 240 -36.02 -1.63 -12.97
C GLU A 240 -35.68 -3.00 -12.40
N ASN A 241 -35.99 -4.07 -13.14
CA ASN A 241 -35.62 -5.43 -12.76
C ASN A 241 -34.10 -5.57 -12.66
N LEU A 242 -33.35 -5.08 -13.65
CA LEU A 242 -31.89 -5.11 -13.62
C LEU A 242 -31.33 -4.31 -12.43
N ALA A 243 -31.88 -3.13 -12.15
CA ALA A 243 -31.48 -2.33 -10.99
C ALA A 243 -31.74 -3.07 -9.68
N ALA A 244 -32.90 -3.72 -9.53
CA ALA A 244 -33.24 -4.49 -8.33
C ALA A 244 -32.28 -5.68 -8.08
N TYR A 245 -31.71 -6.28 -9.13
CA TYR A 245 -30.71 -7.35 -9.00
C TYR A 245 -29.27 -6.84 -8.80
N LEU A 246 -28.96 -5.62 -9.24
CA LEU A 246 -27.60 -5.10 -9.27
C LEU A 246 -27.31 -4.06 -8.18
N VAL A 247 -28.32 -3.34 -7.70
CA VAL A 247 -28.17 -2.22 -6.76
C VAL A 247 -28.67 -2.65 -5.38
N HIS A 248 -27.81 -2.51 -4.39
CA HIS A 248 -28.10 -2.90 -3.00
C HIS A 248 -27.68 -1.79 -2.00
N PRO A 249 -28.60 -1.33 -1.14
CA PRO A 249 -28.30 -0.38 -0.06
C PRO A 249 -27.27 -0.92 0.95
N GLN A 250 -26.34 -0.09 1.38
CA GLN A 250 -25.21 -0.49 2.23
C GLN A 250 -25.51 -0.20 3.69
N GLY A 251 -26.31 -1.07 4.32
CA GLY A 251 -26.69 -0.98 5.72
C GLY A 251 -27.88 -1.86 6.04
N ASP A 252 -28.36 -1.79 7.28
CA ASP A 252 -29.58 -2.47 7.70
C ASP A 252 -30.81 -1.60 7.40
N THR A 253 -31.58 -2.00 6.38
CA THR A 253 -32.78 -1.27 5.95
C THR A 253 -33.94 -1.34 6.95
N THR A 254 -33.85 -2.19 7.98
CA THR A 254 -34.82 -2.20 9.08
C THR A 254 -34.54 -1.10 10.10
N LYS A 255 -33.30 -0.60 10.16
CA LYS A 255 -32.84 0.44 11.09
C LYS A 255 -32.69 1.81 10.41
N PHE A 256 -32.34 1.82 9.13
CA PHE A 256 -32.10 3.04 8.36
C PHE A 256 -32.95 3.05 7.09
N SER A 257 -33.52 4.22 6.75
CA SER A 257 -34.20 4.39 5.46
C SER A 257 -33.22 4.14 4.30
N ALA A 258 -33.66 3.39 3.29
CA ALA A 258 -32.85 3.08 2.12
C ALA A 258 -32.34 4.34 1.40
N ASP A 259 -33.11 5.43 1.41
CA ASP A 259 -32.73 6.71 0.79
C ASP A 259 -31.53 7.39 1.48
N ASN A 260 -31.28 7.05 2.74
CA ASN A 260 -30.16 7.58 3.52
C ASN A 260 -28.91 6.68 3.42
N LEU A 261 -29.02 5.48 2.86
CA LEU A 261 -27.91 4.56 2.71
C LEU A 261 -27.20 4.78 1.37
N LEU A 262 -25.88 4.59 1.38
CA LEU A 262 -25.12 4.47 0.13
C LEU A 262 -25.48 3.18 -0.59
N THR A 263 -25.22 3.09 -1.89
CA THR A 263 -25.39 1.82 -2.64
C THR A 263 -24.03 1.18 -2.94
N ASN A 264 -24.06 -0.04 -3.49
CA ASN A 264 -22.85 -0.70 -4.00
C ASN A 264 -22.28 -0.07 -5.30
N TRP A 265 -22.93 0.94 -5.86
CA TRP A 265 -22.49 1.67 -7.06
C TRP A 265 -22.13 3.14 -6.76
N PRO A 266 -21.23 3.76 -7.54
CA PRO A 266 -20.93 5.19 -7.41
C PRO A 266 -22.16 6.06 -7.58
N GLN A 267 -22.23 7.16 -6.82
CA GLN A 267 -23.40 8.04 -6.77
C GLN A 267 -23.76 8.64 -8.14
N PHE A 268 -22.77 8.97 -8.97
CA PHE A 268 -23.01 9.59 -10.28
C PHE A 268 -23.83 8.70 -11.24
N LEU A 269 -23.84 7.37 -11.06
CA LEU A 269 -24.68 6.47 -11.88
C LEU A 269 -26.16 6.67 -11.57
N SER A 270 -26.48 6.95 -10.30
CA SER A 270 -27.84 7.27 -9.86
C SER A 270 -28.24 8.70 -10.23
N ASP A 271 -27.29 9.64 -10.23
CA ASP A 271 -27.55 11.05 -10.59
C ASP A 271 -27.75 11.23 -12.11
N PHE A 272 -27.09 10.42 -12.95
CA PHE A 272 -27.17 10.48 -14.42
C PHE A 272 -27.59 9.16 -15.08
N PRO A 273 -28.81 8.65 -14.82
CA PRO A 273 -29.23 7.34 -15.30
C PRO A 273 -29.29 7.26 -16.84
N ASN A 274 -29.53 8.39 -17.52
CA ASN A 274 -29.56 8.46 -18.99
C ASN A 274 -28.18 8.34 -19.64
N ALA A 275 -27.10 8.59 -18.89
CA ALA A 275 -25.73 8.51 -19.38
C ALA A 275 -25.14 7.09 -19.29
N ILE A 276 -25.75 6.19 -18.51
CA ILE A 276 -25.23 4.83 -18.25
C ILE A 276 -24.98 4.07 -19.55
N GLY A 277 -25.99 4.02 -20.43
CA GLY A 277 -25.87 3.33 -21.73
C GLY A 277 -24.73 3.87 -22.58
N ALA A 278 -24.63 5.20 -22.69
CA ALA A 278 -23.57 5.87 -23.43
C ALA A 278 -22.17 5.58 -22.83
N LEU A 279 -22.05 5.60 -21.50
CA LEU A 279 -20.80 5.33 -20.80
C LEU A 279 -20.32 3.88 -20.99
N ILE A 280 -21.20 2.90 -20.82
CA ILE A 280 -20.88 1.48 -21.08
C ILE A 280 -20.50 1.30 -22.55
N GLY A 281 -21.28 1.88 -23.46
CA GLY A 281 -21.00 1.86 -24.89
C GLY A 281 -19.63 2.47 -25.25
N LEU A 282 -19.28 3.60 -24.63
CA LEU A 282 -17.97 4.23 -24.78
C LEU A 282 -16.85 3.29 -24.33
N ILE A 283 -16.95 2.68 -23.15
CA ILE A 283 -15.95 1.74 -22.63
C ILE A 283 -15.77 0.54 -23.57
N LEU A 284 -16.87 -0.02 -24.09
CA LEU A 284 -16.83 -1.13 -25.05
C LEU A 284 -16.20 -0.71 -26.39
N GLY A 285 -16.55 0.47 -26.90
CA GLY A 285 -15.98 1.03 -28.13
C GLY A 285 -14.47 1.25 -28.01
N LEU A 286 -14.02 1.86 -26.90
CA LEU A 286 -12.59 2.03 -26.59
C LEU A 286 -11.89 0.68 -26.47
N THR A 287 -12.50 -0.28 -25.78
CA THR A 287 -11.94 -1.64 -25.62
C THR A 287 -11.81 -2.35 -26.96
N ALA A 288 -12.82 -2.27 -27.83
CA ALA A 288 -12.77 -2.82 -29.18
C ALA A 288 -11.63 -2.19 -29.99
N TYR A 289 -11.47 -0.88 -29.95
CA TYR A 289 -10.35 -0.18 -30.59
C TYR A 289 -9.01 -0.69 -30.08
N PHE A 290 -8.78 -0.71 -28.77
CA PHE A 290 -7.49 -1.14 -28.20
C PHE A 290 -7.23 -2.64 -28.33
N LYS A 291 -8.27 -3.47 -28.44
CA LYS A 291 -8.12 -4.90 -28.76
C LYS A 291 -7.60 -5.12 -30.18
N VAL A 292 -8.04 -4.29 -31.13
CA VAL A 292 -7.64 -4.41 -32.54
C VAL A 292 -6.31 -3.70 -32.81
N TYR A 293 -6.11 -2.51 -32.26
CA TYR A 293 -4.98 -1.64 -32.61
C TYR A 293 -3.97 -1.39 -31.49
N GLY A 294 -4.32 -1.68 -30.23
CA GLY A 294 -3.44 -1.46 -29.08
C GLY A 294 -2.24 -2.39 -29.14
N LYS A 295 -1.05 -1.85 -28.84
CA LYS A 295 0.21 -2.62 -28.84
C LYS A 295 0.79 -2.77 -27.43
N PHE A 296 0.57 -1.80 -26.56
CA PHE A 296 0.99 -1.77 -25.16
C PHE A 296 2.47 -2.18 -24.97
N ARG A 297 3.34 -1.52 -25.74
CA ARG A 297 4.79 -1.73 -25.75
C ARG A 297 5.48 -0.97 -24.62
N SER A 298 6.80 -1.15 -24.49
CA SER A 298 7.64 -0.38 -23.56
C SER A 298 7.16 -0.47 -22.11
N GLY A 299 6.87 -1.68 -21.65
CA GLY A 299 6.51 -1.94 -20.26
C GLY A 299 5.10 -1.49 -19.82
N SER A 300 4.33 -0.80 -20.67
CA SER A 300 2.99 -0.30 -20.30
C SER A 300 2.00 -1.42 -19.98
N SER A 301 2.19 -2.59 -20.60
CA SER A 301 1.37 -3.77 -20.38
C SER A 301 1.31 -4.20 -18.91
N LEU A 302 2.41 -4.10 -18.13
CA LEU A 302 2.38 -4.45 -16.70
C LEU A 302 1.39 -3.58 -15.92
N TYR A 303 1.50 -2.26 -16.06
CA TYR A 303 0.62 -1.32 -15.37
C TYR A 303 -0.83 -1.46 -15.82
N LEU A 304 -1.07 -1.76 -17.10
CA LEU A 304 -2.41 -2.03 -17.61
C LEU A 304 -3.01 -3.29 -16.96
N HIS A 305 -2.25 -4.39 -16.86
CA HIS A 305 -2.72 -5.61 -16.18
C HIS A 305 -3.05 -5.35 -14.71
N MET A 306 -2.21 -4.58 -14.01
CA MET A 306 -2.43 -4.21 -12.61
C MET A 306 -3.69 -3.33 -12.45
N ALA A 307 -3.84 -2.29 -13.26
CA ALA A 307 -4.96 -1.35 -13.16
C ALA A 307 -6.30 -1.99 -13.58
N LEU A 308 -6.31 -2.78 -14.67
CA LEU A 308 -7.50 -3.56 -15.05
C LEU A 308 -7.81 -4.64 -14.02
N GLY A 309 -6.79 -5.31 -13.49
CA GLY A 309 -6.94 -6.27 -12.39
C GLY A 309 -7.64 -5.63 -11.20
N TRP A 310 -7.20 -4.45 -10.77
CA TRP A 310 -7.83 -3.67 -9.70
C TRP A 310 -9.33 -3.46 -9.98
N LEU A 311 -9.68 -2.88 -11.14
CA LEU A 311 -11.06 -2.53 -11.49
C LEU A 311 -11.97 -3.76 -11.60
N ILE A 312 -11.49 -4.82 -12.26
CA ILE A 312 -12.26 -6.07 -12.45
C ILE A 312 -12.50 -6.75 -11.11
N SER A 313 -11.47 -6.87 -10.28
CA SER A 313 -11.58 -7.50 -8.97
C SER A 313 -12.50 -6.72 -8.04
N PHE A 314 -12.37 -5.39 -8.03
CA PHE A 314 -13.25 -4.52 -7.25
C PHE A 314 -14.71 -4.57 -7.71
N LEU A 315 -14.96 -4.64 -9.02
CA LEU A 315 -16.31 -4.82 -9.55
C LEU A 315 -16.90 -6.19 -9.19
N ILE A 316 -16.11 -7.25 -9.26
CA ILE A 316 -16.60 -8.60 -8.94
C ILE A 316 -16.88 -8.75 -7.44
N MET A 317 -15.94 -8.33 -6.59
CA MET A 317 -15.95 -8.67 -5.17
C MET A 317 -16.87 -7.75 -4.35
N PRO A 318 -16.50 -6.52 -3.97
CA PRO A 318 -17.34 -5.70 -3.11
C PRO A 318 -18.61 -5.16 -3.79
N VAL A 319 -18.73 -5.22 -5.13
CA VAL A 319 -19.89 -4.66 -5.86
C VAL A 319 -20.89 -5.75 -6.25
N ILE A 320 -20.50 -6.68 -7.14
CA ILE A 320 -21.42 -7.71 -7.66
C ILE A 320 -21.68 -8.81 -6.63
N LEU A 321 -20.62 -9.43 -6.06
CA LEU A 321 -20.80 -10.50 -5.07
C LEU A 321 -21.48 -10.01 -3.80
N SER A 322 -21.41 -8.72 -3.47
CA SER A 322 -22.15 -8.17 -2.33
C SER A 322 -23.66 -8.38 -2.41
N ASN A 323 -24.24 -8.51 -3.61
CA ASN A 323 -25.67 -8.82 -3.76
C ASN A 323 -25.99 -10.23 -3.24
N ALA A 324 -25.07 -11.20 -3.40
CA ALA A 324 -25.25 -12.56 -2.89
C ALA A 324 -24.98 -12.70 -1.39
N PHE A 325 -24.30 -11.71 -0.78
CA PHE A 325 -23.93 -11.69 0.64
C PHE A 325 -24.56 -10.52 1.40
N ALA A 326 -25.65 -9.95 0.88
CA ALA A 326 -26.33 -8.77 1.42
C ALA A 326 -26.66 -8.91 2.92
N GLU A 327 -27.20 -10.07 3.33
CA GLU A 327 -27.56 -10.39 4.72
C GLU A 327 -26.35 -10.37 5.68
N TYR A 328 -25.15 -10.53 5.15
CA TYR A 328 -23.89 -10.50 5.87
C TYR A 328 -23.12 -9.20 5.64
N GLY A 329 -23.76 -8.13 5.16
CA GLY A 329 -23.12 -6.84 4.93
C GLY A 329 -22.28 -6.78 3.64
N GLY A 330 -22.59 -7.66 2.69
CA GLY A 330 -21.91 -7.79 1.41
C GLY A 330 -20.61 -8.59 1.47
N PHE A 331 -20.02 -8.82 0.30
CA PHE A 331 -18.71 -9.44 0.13
C PHE A 331 -17.62 -8.38 0.35
N ARG A 332 -17.66 -7.80 1.54
CA ARG A 332 -16.86 -6.66 1.99
C ARG A 332 -16.07 -7.05 3.23
N MET A 333 -14.82 -6.58 3.33
CA MET A 333 -13.94 -6.95 4.44
C MET A 333 -14.20 -6.14 5.70
N THR A 334 -14.35 -4.81 5.55
CA THR A 334 -14.44 -3.89 6.69
C THR A 334 -15.60 -2.91 6.59
N PRO A 335 -16.81 -3.27 6.14
CA PRO A 335 -17.89 -2.30 6.01
C PRO A 335 -18.15 -1.59 7.36
N PRO A 336 -18.27 -0.25 7.39
CA PRO A 336 -18.37 0.67 6.25
C PRO A 336 -17.05 1.29 5.75
N ARG A 337 -15.88 0.80 6.20
CA ARG A 337 -14.53 1.25 5.79
C ARG A 337 -14.14 0.78 4.39
N SER A 338 -12.95 1.22 3.94
CA SER A 338 -12.40 0.93 2.61
C SER A 338 -12.33 -0.55 2.27
N ASP A 339 -12.71 -0.86 1.02
CA ASP A 339 -12.59 -2.19 0.42
C ASP A 339 -11.43 -2.31 -0.60
N ASP A 340 -10.37 -1.50 -0.44
CA ASP A 340 -9.18 -1.55 -1.31
C ASP A 340 -8.51 -2.94 -1.36
N TRP A 341 -8.72 -3.80 -0.37
CA TRP A 341 -8.22 -5.19 -0.39
C TRP A 341 -8.64 -5.95 -1.66
N ALA A 342 -9.86 -5.71 -2.15
CA ALA A 342 -10.37 -6.33 -3.35
C ALA A 342 -9.65 -5.80 -4.60
N GLY A 343 -9.42 -4.49 -4.66
CA GLY A 343 -8.64 -3.86 -5.71
C GLY A 343 -7.19 -4.35 -5.73
N ILE A 344 -6.53 -4.42 -4.57
CA ILE A 344 -5.15 -4.91 -4.45
C ILE A 344 -5.04 -6.42 -4.75
N CYS A 345 -6.06 -7.22 -4.42
CA CYS A 345 -6.14 -8.60 -4.88
C CYS A 345 -6.08 -8.67 -6.42
N GLY A 346 -6.83 -7.79 -7.08
CA GLY A 346 -6.80 -7.61 -8.53
C GLY A 346 -5.44 -7.16 -9.07
N VAL A 347 -4.79 -6.19 -8.42
CA VAL A 347 -3.43 -5.74 -8.77
C VAL A 347 -2.44 -6.90 -8.70
N MET A 348 -2.47 -7.67 -7.62
CA MET A 348 -1.60 -8.82 -7.44
C MET A 348 -1.88 -9.90 -8.50
N ALA A 349 -3.15 -10.21 -8.77
CA ALA A 349 -3.52 -11.16 -9.81
C ALA A 349 -3.05 -10.71 -11.21
N GLY A 350 -3.29 -9.44 -11.56
CA GLY A 350 -2.84 -8.85 -12.82
C GLY A 350 -1.31 -8.87 -12.96
N MET A 351 -0.59 -8.52 -11.90
CA MET A 351 0.87 -8.60 -11.82
C MET A 351 1.35 -10.05 -11.99
N LEU A 352 0.76 -11.02 -11.28
CA LEU A 352 1.10 -12.45 -11.38
C LEU A 352 0.89 -12.99 -12.80
N ILE A 353 -0.25 -12.68 -13.42
CA ILE A 353 -0.53 -13.03 -14.82
C ILE A 353 0.56 -12.46 -15.74
N TYR A 354 0.91 -11.19 -15.58
CA TYR A 354 1.95 -10.56 -16.39
C TYR A 354 3.31 -11.25 -16.19
N VAL A 355 3.77 -11.43 -14.95
CA VAL A 355 5.13 -11.97 -14.70
C VAL A 355 5.25 -13.42 -15.17
N PHE A 356 4.21 -14.25 -15.01
CA PHE A 356 4.26 -15.63 -15.50
C PHE A 356 4.22 -15.69 -17.03
N ARG A 357 3.42 -14.85 -17.70
CA ARG A 357 3.37 -14.80 -19.18
C ARG A 357 4.65 -14.27 -19.81
N ASN A 358 5.41 -13.45 -19.10
CA ASN A 358 6.61 -12.80 -19.62
C ASN A 358 7.93 -13.45 -19.15
N GLY A 359 7.89 -14.68 -18.63
CA GLY A 359 9.10 -15.40 -18.20
C GLY A 359 9.76 -14.85 -16.93
N LEU A 360 9.04 -14.06 -16.12
CA LEU A 360 9.48 -13.50 -14.84
C LEU A 360 8.96 -14.32 -13.66
N ALA A 361 8.82 -15.64 -13.83
CA ALA A 361 8.39 -16.56 -12.76
C ALA A 361 9.15 -16.41 -11.42
N PRO A 362 10.45 -16.05 -11.39
CA PRO A 362 11.13 -15.82 -10.11
C PRO A 362 10.57 -14.63 -9.31
N VAL A 363 10.04 -13.60 -9.99
CA VAL A 363 9.33 -12.48 -9.34
C VAL A 363 8.02 -12.96 -8.72
N GLY A 364 7.25 -13.78 -9.45
CA GLY A 364 6.03 -14.40 -8.94
C GLY A 364 6.30 -15.33 -7.75
N TYR A 365 7.41 -16.08 -7.77
CA TYR A 365 7.85 -16.90 -6.65
C TYR A 365 8.16 -16.06 -5.40
N ALA A 366 8.97 -15.01 -5.55
CA ALA A 366 9.32 -14.12 -4.45
C ALA A 366 8.06 -13.43 -3.87
N SER A 367 7.17 -12.96 -4.75
CA SER A 367 5.87 -12.42 -4.37
C SER A 367 5.07 -13.39 -3.50
N LEU A 368 4.86 -14.63 -3.94
CA LEU A 368 4.06 -15.62 -3.21
C LEU A 368 4.71 -16.05 -1.89
N VAL A 369 6.04 -16.24 -1.85
CA VAL A 369 6.75 -16.54 -0.60
C VAL A 369 6.56 -15.41 0.41
N SER A 370 6.79 -14.16 -0.02
CA SER A 370 6.57 -13.00 0.85
C SER A 370 5.11 -12.87 1.27
N ALA A 371 4.16 -13.12 0.36
CA ALA A 371 2.73 -13.08 0.66
C ALA A 371 2.34 -14.06 1.77
N PHE A 372 2.72 -15.34 1.68
CA PHE A 372 2.39 -16.29 2.73
C PHE A 372 3.08 -15.96 4.07
N VAL A 373 4.33 -15.52 4.04
CA VAL A 373 5.03 -15.10 5.27
C VAL A 373 4.32 -13.90 5.90
N GLY A 374 4.00 -12.86 5.13
CA GLY A 374 3.31 -11.67 5.63
C GLY A 374 1.88 -11.94 6.08
N GLY A 375 1.17 -12.84 5.38
CA GLY A 375 -0.17 -13.29 5.75
C GLY A 375 -0.17 -14.09 7.04
N ILE A 376 0.83 -14.93 7.31
CA ILE A 376 0.96 -15.62 8.60
C ILE A 376 1.40 -14.65 9.70
N ALA A 377 2.31 -13.72 9.35
CA ALA A 377 2.91 -12.79 10.29
C ALA A 377 1.92 -11.82 10.89
N PHE A 378 1.01 -11.24 10.10
CA PHE A 378 0.11 -10.20 10.59
C PHE A 378 -0.83 -10.68 11.72
N PRO A 379 -1.66 -11.73 11.50
CA PRO A 379 -2.48 -12.30 12.57
C PRO A 379 -1.61 -12.92 13.68
N GLY A 380 -0.40 -13.40 13.36
CA GLY A 380 0.56 -13.90 14.35
C GLY A 380 1.04 -12.83 15.32
N ILE A 381 1.40 -11.63 14.84
CA ILE A 381 1.80 -10.50 15.69
C ILE A 381 0.59 -9.92 16.43
N ALA A 382 -0.60 -9.92 15.83
CA ALA A 382 -1.83 -9.56 16.56
C ALA A 382 -2.10 -10.53 17.72
N CYS A 383 -1.94 -11.84 17.50
CA CYS A 383 -2.02 -12.85 18.55
C CYS A 383 -0.93 -12.65 19.62
N LEU A 384 0.31 -12.40 19.22
CA LEU A 384 1.42 -12.15 20.15
C LEU A 384 1.14 -10.92 21.02
N LYS A 385 0.67 -9.81 20.42
CA LYS A 385 0.21 -8.63 21.17
C LYS A 385 -0.84 -9.03 22.20
N LEU A 386 -1.87 -9.79 21.80
CA LEU A 386 -2.96 -10.24 22.69
C LEU A 386 -2.47 -11.10 23.86
N ILE A 387 -1.47 -11.95 23.63
CA ILE A 387 -0.79 -12.71 24.69
C ILE A 387 -0.03 -11.76 25.63
N MET A 388 0.71 -10.80 25.08
CA MET A 388 1.53 -9.88 25.85
C MET A 388 0.73 -8.87 26.68
N VAL A 389 -0.46 -8.46 26.22
CA VAL A 389 -1.35 -7.58 26.99
C VAL A 389 -2.20 -8.33 28.01
N TRP A 390 -2.16 -9.66 28.06
CA TRP A 390 -2.98 -10.45 28.97
C TRP A 390 -2.66 -10.23 30.47
N PRO A 391 -1.39 -10.11 30.91
CA PRO A 391 -1.06 -9.84 32.31
C PRO A 391 -1.56 -8.45 32.74
N GLY A 392 -2.37 -8.39 33.79
CA GLY A 392 -2.91 -7.12 34.28
C GLY A 392 -4.03 -6.52 33.42
N ASN A 393 -4.57 -7.24 32.43
CA ASN A 393 -5.60 -6.70 31.55
C ASN A 393 -6.91 -6.39 32.31
N PRO A 394 -7.38 -5.13 32.32
CA PRO A 394 -8.58 -4.75 33.06
C PRO A 394 -9.85 -5.42 32.51
N TYR A 395 -9.92 -5.70 31.22
CA TYR A 395 -11.07 -6.40 30.62
C TYR A 395 -11.17 -7.88 31.03
N ARG A 396 -10.07 -8.46 31.50
CA ARG A 396 -10.04 -9.81 32.07
C ARG A 396 -10.35 -9.78 33.56
N LEU A 397 -9.72 -8.84 34.27
CA LEU A 397 -9.72 -8.76 35.73
C LEU A 397 -11.01 -8.15 36.29
N ASN A 398 -11.53 -7.10 35.64
CA ASN A 398 -12.77 -6.41 36.00
C ASN A 398 -13.72 -6.32 34.78
N PRO A 399 -14.26 -7.46 34.31
CA PRO A 399 -15.08 -7.51 33.09
C PRO A 399 -16.37 -6.68 33.21
N ASP A 400 -16.94 -6.61 34.40
CA ASP A 400 -18.19 -5.88 34.69
C ASP A 400 -17.95 -4.39 35.00
N ARG A 401 -16.69 -3.92 34.95
CA ARG A 401 -16.26 -2.55 35.24
C ARG A 401 -16.81 -2.02 36.57
N LEU A 402 -16.79 -2.86 37.60
CA LEU A 402 -17.24 -2.52 38.94
C LEU A 402 -16.37 -1.40 39.52
N SER A 403 -17.00 -0.53 40.31
CA SER A 403 -16.33 0.53 41.06
C SER A 403 -16.68 0.39 42.56
N PRO A 404 -15.70 0.10 43.44
CA PRO A 404 -14.28 -0.12 43.13
C PRO A 404 -14.02 -1.45 42.41
N SER A 405 -12.89 -1.54 41.69
CA SER A 405 -12.49 -2.80 41.03
C SER A 405 -12.12 -3.87 42.07
N PRO A 406 -12.61 -5.11 41.96
CA PRO A 406 -12.17 -6.24 42.80
C PRO A 406 -10.68 -6.56 42.68
N SER A 407 -10.03 -6.09 41.62
CA SER A 407 -8.63 -6.36 41.24
C SER A 407 -7.79 -5.09 41.16
N ALA A 408 -8.19 -4.01 41.86
CA ALA A 408 -7.57 -2.70 41.78
C ALA A 408 -6.05 -2.73 41.98
N ASP A 409 -5.55 -3.50 42.96
CA ASP A 409 -4.10 -3.60 43.24
C ASP A 409 -3.33 -4.24 42.08
N ILE A 410 -3.89 -5.25 41.43
CA ILE A 410 -3.28 -5.93 40.28
C ILE A 410 -3.32 -5.00 39.07
N GLU A 411 -4.45 -4.34 38.81
CA GLU A 411 -4.56 -3.37 37.72
C GLU A 411 -3.58 -2.20 37.89
N ALA A 412 -3.42 -1.69 39.12
CA ALA A 412 -2.45 -0.65 39.44
C ALA A 412 -1.00 -1.12 39.20
N ALA A 413 -0.66 -2.34 39.61
CA ALA A 413 0.68 -2.91 39.41
C ALA A 413 1.06 -3.06 37.93
N TRP A 414 0.08 -3.28 37.05
CA TRP A 414 0.28 -3.46 35.61
C TRP A 414 -0.08 -2.23 34.77
N ALA A 415 -0.53 -1.12 35.39
CA ALA A 415 -1.03 0.06 34.69
C ALA A 415 -0.02 0.61 33.67
N HIS A 416 1.27 0.66 34.03
CA HIS A 416 2.32 1.14 33.12
C HIS A 416 2.48 0.23 31.89
N TRP A 417 2.44 -1.11 32.06
CA TRP A 417 2.52 -2.07 30.97
C TRP A 417 1.30 -1.99 30.04
N GLN A 418 0.12 -1.88 30.62
CA GLN A 418 -1.15 -1.74 29.88
C GLN A 418 -1.21 -0.40 29.12
N GLY A 419 -0.58 0.65 29.66
CA GLY A 419 -0.47 1.98 29.04
C GLY A 419 0.57 2.11 27.93
N ALA A 420 1.34 1.05 27.61
CA ALA A 420 2.34 1.10 26.56
C ALA A 420 1.72 1.28 25.15
N ASN A 421 2.50 1.78 24.19
CA ASN A 421 2.06 1.96 22.81
C ASN A 421 2.03 0.62 22.05
N TRP A 422 1.03 -0.22 22.36
CA TRP A 422 0.85 -1.54 21.76
C TRP A 422 0.56 -1.53 20.26
N HIS A 423 0.11 -0.39 19.72
CA HIS A 423 -0.02 -0.22 18.28
C HIS A 423 1.35 -0.16 17.61
N SER A 424 2.26 0.65 18.14
CA SER A 424 3.65 0.72 17.66
C SER A 424 4.38 -0.62 17.79
N PHE A 425 4.16 -1.36 18.87
CA PHE A 425 4.69 -2.73 19.00
C PHE A 425 4.24 -3.61 17.82
N LEU A 426 2.93 -3.66 17.57
CA LEU A 426 2.35 -4.45 16.49
C LEU A 426 2.92 -4.04 15.13
N GLU A 427 3.07 -2.74 14.87
CA GLU A 427 3.63 -2.25 13.61
C GLU A 427 5.10 -2.61 13.42
N GLN A 428 5.96 -2.36 14.41
CA GLN A 428 7.38 -2.68 14.31
C GLN A 428 7.62 -4.21 14.22
N SER A 429 6.93 -4.99 15.04
CA SER A 429 7.05 -6.46 15.01
C SER A 429 6.51 -7.07 13.72
N TYR A 430 5.44 -6.52 13.16
CA TYR A 430 4.95 -6.95 11.86
C TYR A 430 5.95 -6.62 10.74
N GLY A 431 6.52 -5.41 10.77
CA GLY A 431 7.63 -5.01 9.89
C GLY A 431 8.81 -5.97 10.00
N PHE A 432 9.21 -6.35 11.21
CA PHE A 432 10.31 -7.28 11.45
C PHE A 432 10.11 -8.64 10.75
N VAL A 433 8.95 -9.28 10.94
CA VAL A 433 8.67 -10.59 10.34
C VAL A 433 8.51 -10.49 8.81
N ASN A 434 7.95 -9.39 8.31
CA ASN A 434 7.93 -9.12 6.88
C ASN A 434 9.34 -9.01 6.29
N GLY A 435 10.29 -8.40 7.01
CA GLY A 435 11.67 -8.31 6.57
C GLY A 435 12.37 -9.68 6.56
N ILE A 436 12.01 -10.59 7.48
CA ILE A 436 12.39 -12.02 7.39
C ILE A 436 11.85 -12.64 6.09
N GLY A 437 10.60 -12.36 5.73
CA GLY A 437 9.98 -12.82 4.49
C GLY A 437 10.71 -12.33 3.23
N ILE A 438 11.11 -11.06 3.20
CA ILE A 438 11.93 -10.49 2.13
C ILE A 438 13.32 -11.13 2.08
N ALA A 439 13.99 -11.27 3.23
CA ALA A 439 15.31 -11.93 3.30
C ALA A 439 15.27 -13.37 2.78
N LEU A 440 14.23 -14.13 3.15
CA LEU A 440 14.01 -15.50 2.68
C LEU A 440 13.81 -15.52 1.15
N ALA A 441 12.87 -14.72 0.64
CA ALA A 441 12.56 -14.68 -0.78
C ALA A 441 13.79 -14.27 -1.62
N MET A 442 14.47 -13.21 -1.21
CA MET A 442 15.62 -12.66 -1.94
C MET A 442 16.88 -13.50 -1.79
N GLY A 443 17.12 -14.08 -0.62
CA GLY A 443 18.24 -15.02 -0.41
C GLY A 443 18.08 -16.28 -1.24
N LEU A 444 16.87 -16.84 -1.33
CA LEU A 444 16.58 -17.97 -2.22
C LEU A 444 16.74 -17.55 -3.69
N LEU A 445 16.28 -16.36 -4.07
CA LEU A 445 16.42 -15.85 -5.42
C LEU A 445 17.89 -15.65 -5.80
N ALA A 446 18.73 -15.11 -4.91
CA ALA A 446 20.15 -14.85 -5.17
C ALA A 446 20.93 -16.12 -5.56
N THR A 447 20.56 -17.25 -4.96
CA THR A 447 21.21 -18.55 -5.20
C THR A 447 20.72 -19.27 -6.46
N ARG A 448 19.62 -18.81 -7.08
CA ARG A 448 18.88 -19.58 -8.11
C ARG A 448 18.60 -18.79 -9.38
N ALA A 449 18.48 -17.47 -9.29
CA ALA A 449 18.25 -16.61 -10.44
C ALA A 449 19.54 -16.50 -11.26
N PRO A 450 19.46 -16.58 -12.60
CA PRO A 450 20.60 -16.33 -13.48
C PRO A 450 21.28 -15.00 -13.16
N ARG A 451 22.58 -14.91 -13.43
CA ARG A 451 23.28 -13.62 -13.40
C ARG A 451 22.80 -12.75 -14.55
N LEU A 452 22.55 -11.49 -14.26
CA LEU A 452 22.16 -10.54 -15.29
C LEU A 452 23.41 -10.10 -16.05
N ALA A 453 23.46 -10.39 -17.34
CA ALA A 453 24.48 -9.85 -18.23
C ALA A 453 23.99 -8.50 -18.77
N ASP A 454 24.59 -7.41 -18.29
CA ASP A 454 24.36 -6.10 -18.89
C ASP A 454 25.18 -6.02 -20.19
N SER A 455 24.53 -5.90 -21.35
CA SER A 455 25.22 -5.59 -22.60
C SER A 455 25.76 -4.15 -22.57
N ASP A 456 26.92 -3.87 -23.17
CA ASP A 456 27.52 -2.52 -23.18
C ASP A 456 26.57 -1.45 -23.77
N VAL A 457 25.72 -1.84 -24.72
CA VAL A 457 24.68 -0.97 -25.33
C VAL A 457 23.57 -0.61 -24.34
N SER A 458 23.10 -1.58 -23.55
CA SER A 458 22.08 -1.34 -22.51
C SER A 458 22.63 -0.48 -21.35
N ARG A 459 23.93 -0.56 -21.08
CA ARG A 459 24.65 0.27 -20.09
C ARG A 459 24.75 1.75 -20.50
N ALA A 460 24.73 2.03 -21.82
CA ALA A 460 24.87 3.38 -22.36
C ALA A 460 23.54 4.14 -22.51
N THR A 461 22.45 3.46 -22.89
CA THR A 461 21.30 4.13 -23.53
C THR A 461 20.23 4.72 -22.60
N ARG A 462 20.22 4.41 -21.29
CA ARG A 462 19.17 4.91 -20.36
C ARG A 462 19.68 5.17 -18.93
N ARG A 463 20.84 5.82 -18.78
CA ARG A 463 21.40 6.12 -17.45
C ARG A 463 20.52 7.02 -16.58
N TRP A 464 19.63 7.82 -17.20
CA TRP A 464 18.72 8.71 -16.48
C TRP A 464 17.77 7.98 -15.53
N THR A 465 17.41 6.71 -15.78
CA THR A 465 16.50 5.94 -14.90
C THR A 465 17.17 5.59 -13.57
N GLN A 466 18.50 5.49 -13.53
CA GLN A 466 19.25 5.34 -12.26
C GLN A 466 19.17 6.62 -11.43
N VAL A 467 19.32 7.79 -12.09
CA VAL A 467 19.15 9.10 -11.44
C VAL A 467 17.71 9.24 -10.93
N PHE A 468 16.72 8.92 -11.76
CA PHE A 468 15.32 8.93 -11.36
C PHE A 468 15.07 8.05 -10.14
N ALA A 469 15.55 6.79 -10.15
CA ALA A 469 15.33 5.87 -9.04
C ALA A 469 16.01 6.34 -7.74
N ALA A 470 17.23 6.88 -7.83
CA ALA A 470 17.92 7.44 -6.67
C ALA A 470 17.20 8.69 -6.12
N SER A 471 16.80 9.62 -7.01
CA SER A 471 16.02 10.81 -6.64
C SER A 471 14.64 10.47 -6.10
N PHE A 472 14.00 9.42 -6.62
CA PHE A 472 12.72 8.94 -6.11
C PHE A 472 12.84 8.59 -4.61
N VAL A 473 13.87 7.82 -4.24
CA VAL A 473 14.07 7.40 -2.84
C VAL A 473 14.57 8.54 -1.95
N LEU A 474 15.56 9.31 -2.40
CA LEU A 474 16.21 10.32 -1.55
C LEU A 474 15.43 11.64 -1.45
N VAL A 475 14.56 11.93 -2.42
CA VAL A 475 13.86 13.22 -2.51
C VAL A 475 12.36 13.05 -2.50
N LEU A 476 11.79 12.31 -3.46
CA LEU A 476 10.32 12.23 -3.56
C LEU A 476 9.72 11.49 -2.36
N LEU A 477 10.30 10.35 -2.00
CA LEU A 477 9.82 9.52 -0.90
C LEU A 477 9.98 10.21 0.47
N THR A 478 11.11 10.91 0.68
CA THR A 478 11.34 11.70 1.90
C THR A 478 10.36 12.88 1.96
N TYR A 479 10.15 13.59 0.85
CA TYR A 479 9.15 14.66 0.74
C TYR A 479 7.73 14.21 1.09
N LEU A 480 7.24 13.16 0.42
CA LEU A 480 5.86 12.66 0.58
C LEU A 480 5.51 12.27 2.03
N ASN A 481 6.53 11.95 2.83
CA ASN A 481 6.36 11.65 4.24
C ASN A 481 6.61 12.87 5.12
N LEU A 482 7.75 13.55 4.98
CA LEU A 482 8.16 14.62 5.89
C LEU A 482 7.32 15.89 5.74
N VAL A 483 6.66 16.13 4.60
CA VAL A 483 5.70 17.25 4.46
C VAL A 483 4.55 17.15 5.45
N LYS A 484 4.19 15.93 5.89
CA LYS A 484 3.14 15.70 6.90
C LYS A 484 3.55 16.21 8.28
N ASN A 485 4.82 16.50 8.52
CA ASN A 485 5.28 17.08 9.77
C ASN A 485 4.87 18.55 9.90
N VAL A 486 4.77 19.27 8.79
CA VAL A 486 4.37 20.69 8.79
C VAL A 486 3.01 20.86 9.48
N VAL A 487 2.04 20.00 9.15
CA VAL A 487 0.71 20.01 9.80
C VAL A 487 0.82 19.79 11.30
N VAL A 488 1.67 18.85 11.74
CA VAL A 488 1.88 18.57 13.17
C VAL A 488 2.54 19.76 13.88
N TRP A 489 3.51 20.42 13.23
CA TRP A 489 4.23 21.56 13.77
C TRP A 489 3.41 22.83 13.87
N THR A 490 2.36 22.99 13.05
CA THR A 490 1.50 24.19 13.05
C THR A 490 0.18 24.02 13.82
N ASN A 491 -0.13 22.80 14.28
CA ASN A 491 -1.39 22.49 14.97
C ASN A 491 -1.44 22.95 16.44
N GLU A 492 -2.66 23.15 16.96
CA GLU A 492 -2.95 24.07 18.06
C GLU A 492 -2.44 23.73 19.46
N GLY A 493 -1.98 22.50 19.69
CA GLY A 493 -1.54 22.08 21.02
C GLY A 493 -0.18 22.64 21.45
N VAL A 494 0.82 22.64 20.57
CA VAL A 494 2.21 23.00 20.92
C VAL A 494 2.79 24.10 20.01
N LYS A 495 2.28 24.25 18.77
CA LYS A 495 2.69 25.23 17.74
C LYS A 495 4.20 25.60 17.74
N PRO A 496 5.12 24.63 17.65
CA PRO A 496 6.57 24.90 17.58
C PRO A 496 6.97 25.75 16.36
N VAL A 497 6.16 25.76 15.29
CA VAL A 497 6.41 26.51 14.06
C VAL A 497 5.21 27.40 13.75
N GLN A 498 5.48 28.66 13.40
CA GLN A 498 4.45 29.61 13.00
C GLN A 498 3.78 29.19 11.68
N ALA A 499 2.46 29.39 11.57
CA ALA A 499 1.72 29.02 10.36
C ALA A 499 2.15 29.81 9.12
N THR A 500 2.50 31.10 9.29
CA THR A 500 3.09 31.97 8.27
C THR A 500 4.38 32.60 8.80
N MET A 501 5.35 32.81 7.91
CA MET A 501 6.66 33.36 8.23
C MET A 501 7.12 34.28 7.10
N LYS A 502 7.73 35.42 7.46
CA LYS A 502 8.36 36.33 6.51
C LYS A 502 9.76 35.88 6.14
N ALA A 503 10.17 36.16 4.90
CA ALA A 503 11.55 35.96 4.48
C ALA A 503 12.47 36.91 5.25
N PRO A 504 13.61 36.44 5.79
CA PRO A 504 14.61 37.34 6.37
C PRO A 504 15.02 38.39 5.34
N LEU A 505 15.07 39.67 5.75
CA LEU A 505 15.48 40.83 4.94
C LEU A 505 14.51 41.25 3.82
N PHE A 506 13.39 40.53 3.60
CA PHE A 506 12.41 40.85 2.56
C PHE A 506 10.98 40.85 3.13
N ASP A 507 10.55 41.98 3.69
CA ASP A 507 9.24 42.11 4.32
C ASP A 507 8.05 41.86 3.37
N SER A 508 8.27 41.99 2.06
CA SER A 508 7.26 41.75 1.02
C SER A 508 7.00 40.27 0.74
N ILE A 509 7.83 39.35 1.25
CA ILE A 509 7.70 37.91 1.03
C ILE A 509 7.23 37.25 2.32
N GLU A 510 5.93 36.95 2.38
CA GLU A 510 5.32 36.18 3.46
C GLU A 510 4.71 34.89 2.89
N LEU A 511 5.15 33.74 3.40
CA LEU A 511 4.70 32.43 2.94
C LEU A 511 4.26 31.57 4.13
N SER A 512 3.37 30.61 3.87
CA SER A 512 3.02 29.60 4.87
C SER A 512 4.19 28.67 5.18
N ALA A 513 4.18 28.02 6.34
CA ALA A 513 5.17 27.01 6.70
C ALA A 513 5.26 25.89 5.64
N ALA A 514 4.12 25.50 5.06
CA ALA A 514 4.05 24.52 3.98
C ALA A 514 4.71 25.04 2.69
N ALA A 515 4.50 26.31 2.34
CA ALA A 515 5.14 26.90 1.16
C ALA A 515 6.67 27.00 1.32
N TRP A 516 7.17 27.40 2.50
CA TRP A 516 8.60 27.39 2.80
C TRP A 516 9.19 25.97 2.75
N PHE A 517 8.50 24.98 3.31
CA PHE A 517 8.92 23.58 3.25
C PHE A 517 8.98 23.07 1.81
N ASN A 518 7.94 23.33 1.01
CA ASN A 518 7.86 22.93 -0.40
C ASN A 518 8.95 23.59 -1.25
N LEU A 519 9.21 24.88 -1.04
CA LEU A 519 10.29 25.60 -1.73
C LEU A 519 11.65 24.98 -1.41
N THR A 520 11.92 24.72 -0.12
CA THR A 520 13.16 24.10 0.33
C THR A 520 13.37 22.73 -0.30
N TYR A 521 12.33 21.90 -0.33
CA TYR A 521 12.38 20.58 -0.97
C TYR A 521 12.55 20.65 -2.48
N ALA A 522 11.95 21.64 -3.15
CA ALA A 522 12.16 21.88 -4.58
C ALA A 522 13.63 22.23 -4.89
N LEU A 523 14.26 23.05 -4.04
CA LEU A 523 15.69 23.39 -4.15
C LEU A 523 16.57 22.15 -3.90
N ILE A 524 16.28 21.35 -2.87
CA ILE A 524 16.97 20.08 -2.61
C ILE A 524 16.84 19.15 -3.83
N ALA A 525 15.64 19.02 -4.38
CA ALA A 525 15.37 18.19 -5.55
C ALA A 525 16.23 18.64 -6.75
N ALA A 526 16.25 19.94 -7.05
CA ALA A 526 17.02 20.50 -8.15
C ALA A 526 18.52 20.21 -7.99
N VAL A 527 19.07 20.44 -6.78
CA VAL A 527 20.49 20.20 -6.49
C VAL A 527 20.84 18.72 -6.59
N VAL A 528 20.05 17.83 -5.96
CA VAL A 528 20.31 16.38 -5.99
C VAL A 528 20.26 15.85 -7.43
N VAL A 529 19.24 16.22 -8.21
CA VAL A 529 19.12 15.78 -9.61
C VAL A 529 20.29 16.30 -10.45
N LEU A 530 20.67 17.57 -10.30
CA LEU A 530 21.80 18.17 -11.02
C LEU A 530 23.12 17.48 -10.68
N LEU A 531 23.37 17.21 -9.40
CA LEU A 531 24.59 16.52 -8.95
C LEU A 531 24.63 15.08 -9.45
N LEU A 532 23.52 14.34 -9.41
CA LEU A 532 23.46 12.98 -9.92
C LEU A 532 23.61 12.93 -11.45
N ALA A 533 23.01 13.87 -12.18
CA ALA A 533 23.20 14.01 -13.61
C ALA A 533 24.67 14.32 -13.95
N ARG A 534 25.32 15.21 -13.19
CA ARG A 534 26.76 15.48 -13.32
C ARG A 534 27.61 14.26 -12.99
N HIS A 535 27.23 13.47 -11.98
CA HIS A 535 27.92 12.24 -11.59
C HIS A 535 27.96 11.21 -12.73
N LEU A 536 26.94 11.18 -13.61
CA LEU A 536 26.94 10.30 -14.79
C LEU A 536 28.04 10.62 -15.81
N VAL A 537 28.51 11.87 -15.84
CA VAL A 537 29.54 12.37 -16.76
C VAL A 537 30.90 12.45 -16.07
N ARG A 538 30.94 13.06 -14.87
CA ARG A 538 32.13 13.23 -14.05
C ARG A 538 31.85 12.71 -12.63
N PRO A 539 32.41 11.55 -12.24
CA PRO A 539 32.16 10.97 -10.93
C PRO A 539 32.50 11.92 -9.78
N ILE A 540 31.51 12.16 -8.92
CA ILE A 540 31.66 12.89 -7.65
C ILE A 540 32.37 11.99 -6.63
N ALA A 541 33.42 12.51 -5.99
CA ALA A 541 34.27 11.76 -5.06
C ALA A 541 33.51 11.19 -3.83
N LEU A 542 32.50 11.92 -3.34
CA LEU A 542 31.67 11.49 -2.21
C LEU A 542 30.90 10.19 -2.50
N ILE A 543 30.57 9.92 -3.76
CA ILE A 543 29.87 8.70 -4.17
C ILE A 543 30.93 7.63 -4.45
N PRO A 544 31.03 6.57 -3.61
CA PRO A 544 32.10 5.59 -3.75
C PRO A 544 32.11 4.94 -5.14
N ARG A 545 33.27 4.56 -5.65
CA ARG A 545 33.34 3.84 -6.93
C ARG A 545 32.79 2.40 -6.82
N PRO A 546 33.15 1.59 -5.79
CA PRO A 546 32.61 0.24 -5.63
C PRO A 546 31.09 0.27 -5.40
N SER A 547 30.37 -0.69 -5.96
CA SER A 547 28.91 -0.78 -5.77
C SER A 547 28.55 -0.99 -4.30
N LEU A 548 29.38 -1.73 -3.54
CA LEU A 548 29.23 -1.94 -2.11
C LEU A 548 29.15 -0.61 -1.36
N GLY A 549 30.16 0.25 -1.54
CA GLY A 549 30.20 1.57 -0.90
C GLY A 549 29.02 2.46 -1.32
N LYS A 550 28.59 2.40 -2.59
CA LYS A 550 27.38 3.11 -3.04
C LYS A 550 26.13 2.62 -2.32
N CYS A 551 25.96 1.30 -2.18
CA CYS A 551 24.82 0.70 -1.48
C CYS A 551 24.80 1.11 0.00
N GLN A 552 25.96 1.06 0.68
CA GLN A 552 26.10 1.46 2.07
C GLN A 552 25.73 2.93 2.27
N LEU A 553 26.31 3.84 1.46
CA LEU A 553 25.99 5.26 1.52
C LEU A 553 24.51 5.52 1.26
N PHE A 554 23.94 4.91 0.22
CA PHE A 554 22.55 5.07 -0.16
C PHE A 554 21.58 4.62 0.94
N TYR A 555 21.86 3.47 1.57
CA TYR A 555 21.08 2.97 2.70
C TYR A 555 21.14 3.93 3.89
N LEU A 556 22.35 4.35 4.29
CA LEU A 556 22.56 5.17 5.49
C LEU A 556 21.94 6.55 5.36
N VAL A 557 22.11 7.21 4.20
CA VAL A 557 21.52 8.53 3.94
C VAL A 557 19.99 8.44 4.02
N PHE A 558 19.39 7.46 3.35
CA PHE A 558 17.93 7.32 3.36
C PHE A 558 17.39 6.99 4.76
N MET A 559 18.00 6.00 5.43
CA MET A 559 17.58 5.57 6.77
C MET A 559 17.64 6.73 7.78
N TRP A 560 18.76 7.42 7.88
CA TRP A 560 18.91 8.49 8.86
C TRP A 560 18.06 9.72 8.54
N THR A 561 17.85 10.05 7.26
CA THR A 561 16.90 11.11 6.89
C THR A 561 15.50 10.80 7.41
N MET A 562 15.05 9.56 7.28
CA MET A 562 13.73 9.17 7.76
C MET A 562 13.65 9.04 9.28
N ILE A 563 14.67 8.51 9.95
CA ILE A 563 14.71 8.43 11.42
C ILE A 563 14.70 9.84 12.04
N ILE A 564 15.52 10.76 11.52
CA ILE A 564 15.58 12.14 12.02
C ILE A 564 14.25 12.85 11.76
N GLY A 565 13.72 12.80 10.55
CA GLY A 565 12.44 13.44 10.24
C GLY A 565 11.26 12.84 11.01
N ASN A 566 11.30 11.55 11.35
CA ASN A 566 10.34 10.94 12.25
C ASN A 566 10.49 11.43 13.71
N PHE A 567 11.74 11.56 14.19
CA PHE A 567 12.01 12.12 15.52
C PHE A 567 11.57 13.58 15.64
N GLU A 568 11.84 14.42 14.64
CA GLU A 568 11.40 15.83 14.58
C GLU A 568 9.86 15.98 14.64
N ARG A 569 9.12 14.99 14.13
CA ARG A 569 7.66 14.93 14.26
C ARG A 569 7.23 14.72 15.71
N ALA A 570 7.92 13.82 16.42
CA ALA A 570 7.57 13.40 17.78
C ALA A 570 8.13 14.32 18.87
N LEU A 571 9.19 15.07 18.57
CA LEU A 571 10.00 15.81 19.55
C LEU A 571 9.16 16.72 20.47
N ASN A 572 8.22 17.48 19.91
CA ASN A 572 7.42 18.44 20.67
C ASN A 572 6.39 17.80 21.61
N GLY A 573 6.06 16.53 21.41
CA GLY A 573 5.11 15.77 22.23
C GLY A 573 5.73 14.51 22.84
N PHE A 574 7.05 14.51 23.02
CA PHE A 574 7.78 13.32 23.47
C PHE A 574 7.45 12.99 24.94
N ASN A 575 7.11 11.73 25.20
CA ASN A 575 6.81 11.21 26.54
C ASN A 575 7.30 9.75 26.67
N GLU A 576 7.18 9.16 27.85
CA GLU A 576 7.66 7.79 28.10
C GLU A 576 7.03 6.73 27.18
N GLN A 577 5.77 6.87 26.78
CA GLN A 577 5.11 5.92 25.87
C GLN A 577 5.73 5.93 24.47
N ARG A 578 6.37 7.05 24.08
CA ARG A 578 7.11 7.19 22.82
C ARG A 578 8.45 6.49 22.83
N LEU A 579 9.00 6.06 23.98
CA LEU A 579 10.26 5.32 24.02
C LEU A 579 10.18 3.99 23.24
N LEU A 580 9.05 3.28 23.36
CA LEU A 580 8.81 2.05 22.60
C LEU A 580 8.78 2.29 21.08
N THR A 581 8.46 3.51 20.65
CA THR A 581 8.42 3.88 19.23
C THR A 581 9.76 4.49 18.81
N GLU A 582 10.05 5.70 19.25
CA GLU A 582 11.10 6.54 18.69
C GLU A 582 12.49 6.12 19.15
N TRP A 583 12.65 5.79 20.43
CA TRP A 583 13.94 5.38 20.97
C TRP A 583 14.36 4.00 20.40
N ILE A 584 13.42 3.05 20.32
CA ILE A 584 13.70 1.74 19.68
C ILE A 584 14.06 1.91 18.21
N ILE A 585 13.39 2.79 17.46
CA ILE A 585 13.72 3.09 16.07
C ILE A 585 15.17 3.61 15.95
N ILE A 586 15.59 4.53 16.83
CA ILE A 586 16.97 5.06 16.84
C ILE A 586 17.97 3.94 17.15
N VAL A 587 17.72 3.12 18.18
CA VAL A 587 18.60 2.00 18.55
C VAL A 587 18.74 1.00 17.40
N ASN A 588 17.63 0.64 16.76
CA ASN A 588 17.64 -0.22 15.58
C ASN A 588 18.41 0.42 14.42
N GLY A 589 18.32 1.74 14.23
CA GLY A 589 19.10 2.50 13.25
C GLY A 589 20.61 2.45 13.50
N LEU A 590 21.04 2.54 14.77
CA LEU A 590 22.44 2.39 15.16
C LEU A 590 22.95 0.96 14.89
N ILE A 591 22.17 -0.05 15.26
CA ILE A 591 22.48 -1.46 14.98
C ILE A 591 22.59 -1.69 13.47
N CYS A 592 21.62 -1.20 12.69
CA CYS A 592 21.66 -1.29 11.23
C CYS A 592 22.88 -0.58 10.65
N THR A 593 23.27 0.57 11.19
CA THR A 593 24.47 1.29 10.76
C THR A 593 25.72 0.43 10.94
N ALA A 594 25.91 -0.16 12.13
CA ALA A 594 27.02 -1.06 12.38
C ALA A 594 27.02 -2.27 11.44
N MET A 595 25.86 -2.90 11.25
CA MET A 595 25.69 -4.07 10.39
C MET A 595 25.96 -3.76 8.90
N VAL A 596 25.44 -2.64 8.38
CA VAL A 596 25.64 -2.20 6.99
C VAL A 596 27.11 -1.96 6.69
N LEU A 597 27.87 -1.42 7.66
CA LEU A 597 29.29 -1.12 7.49
C LEU A 597 30.22 -2.31 7.70
N THR A 598 29.79 -3.35 8.44
CA THR A 598 30.69 -4.44 8.87
C THR A 598 30.35 -5.82 8.30
N LEU A 599 29.09 -6.09 7.94
CA LEU A 599 28.68 -7.41 7.45
C LEU A 599 28.98 -7.66 5.97
N PRO A 600 28.59 -6.78 5.03
CA PRO A 600 28.81 -7.05 3.62
C PRO A 600 30.28 -6.82 3.27
N ARG A 601 30.88 -7.79 2.56
CA ARG A 601 32.26 -7.69 2.08
C ARG A 601 32.33 -7.68 0.56
N ASP A 602 33.40 -7.11 0.02
CA ASP A 602 33.68 -7.15 -1.43
C ASP A 602 34.00 -8.58 -1.90
N GLU A 603 34.55 -9.42 -1.02
CA GLU A 603 34.83 -10.84 -1.28
C GLU A 603 33.57 -11.73 -1.27
N ASP A 604 32.43 -11.24 -0.75
CA ASP A 604 31.21 -12.03 -0.68
C ASP A 604 30.67 -12.29 -2.09
N THR A 605 30.75 -13.54 -2.52
CA THR A 605 30.17 -14.01 -3.77
C THR A 605 29.05 -15.01 -3.52
N CYS A 606 28.01 -14.94 -4.35
CA CYS A 606 26.94 -15.93 -4.36
C CYS A 606 27.09 -16.87 -5.56
N ASP A 607 27.26 -18.15 -5.26
CA ASP A 607 27.18 -19.21 -6.26
C ASP A 607 25.74 -19.37 -6.72
N VAL A 608 25.57 -19.51 -8.05
CA VAL A 608 24.26 -19.68 -8.67
C VAL A 608 24.10 -21.13 -9.06
N SER A 609 23.21 -21.83 -8.38
CA SER A 609 22.79 -23.17 -8.77
C SER A 609 21.57 -23.04 -9.70
N PRO A 610 21.66 -23.47 -10.98
CA PRO A 610 20.54 -23.35 -11.90
C PRO A 610 19.38 -24.23 -11.41
N LEU A 611 18.28 -23.59 -11.01
CA LEU A 611 17.02 -24.28 -10.73
C LEU A 611 16.50 -24.93 -12.01
N ARG A 612 16.17 -26.23 -11.94
CA ARG A 612 15.64 -26.97 -13.11
C ARG A 612 14.31 -26.41 -13.63
N ARG A 613 13.36 -26.00 -12.75
CA ARG A 613 12.04 -25.41 -13.13
C ARG A 613 11.42 -24.56 -12.01
N TRP A 614 11.18 -23.26 -12.26
CA TRP A 614 10.54 -22.34 -11.29
C TRP A 614 9.07 -22.67 -10.99
N SER A 615 8.33 -23.23 -11.95
CA SER A 615 6.92 -23.59 -11.78
C SER A 615 6.69 -24.57 -10.62
N ALA A 616 7.57 -25.57 -10.47
CA ALA A 616 7.49 -26.52 -9.36
C ALA A 616 7.75 -25.85 -8.01
N SER A 617 8.67 -24.89 -7.94
CA SER A 617 8.95 -24.12 -6.73
C SER A 617 7.77 -23.22 -6.34
N VAL A 618 7.12 -22.60 -7.31
CA VAL A 618 5.89 -21.82 -7.10
C VAL A 618 4.78 -22.72 -6.56
N GLY A 619 4.49 -23.85 -7.21
CA GLY A 619 3.46 -24.79 -6.74
C GLY A 619 3.72 -25.29 -5.33
N ARG A 620 4.97 -25.61 -4.99
CA ARG A 620 5.37 -26.00 -3.63
C ARG A 620 5.18 -24.87 -2.62
N ALA A 621 5.59 -23.65 -2.95
CA ALA A 621 5.43 -22.50 -2.07
C ALA A 621 3.95 -22.22 -1.78
N VAL A 622 3.07 -22.35 -2.79
CA VAL A 622 1.63 -22.22 -2.62
C VAL A 622 1.06 -23.34 -1.75
N GLY A 623 1.38 -24.60 -2.04
CA GLY A 623 0.87 -25.73 -1.25
C GLY A 623 1.28 -25.66 0.23
N VAL A 624 2.58 -25.42 0.50
CA VAL A 624 3.08 -25.26 1.87
C VAL A 624 2.48 -24.02 2.53
N GLY A 625 2.40 -22.91 1.79
CA GLY A 625 1.83 -21.66 2.27
C GLY A 625 0.38 -21.79 2.72
N ILE A 626 -0.47 -22.46 1.92
CA ILE A 626 -1.88 -22.69 2.25
C ILE A 626 -2.01 -23.51 3.54
N VAL A 627 -1.31 -24.65 3.62
CA VAL A 627 -1.37 -25.52 4.80
C VAL A 627 -0.89 -24.79 6.06
N ALA A 628 0.26 -24.10 5.96
CA ALA A 628 0.81 -23.33 7.07
C ALA A 628 -0.13 -22.19 7.52
N SER A 629 -0.80 -21.53 6.58
CA SER A 629 -1.73 -20.43 6.88
C SER A 629 -2.98 -20.91 7.60
N ILE A 630 -3.58 -22.03 7.14
CA ILE A 630 -4.74 -22.64 7.80
C ILE A 630 -4.38 -23.00 9.25
N ILE A 631 -3.28 -23.73 9.44
CA ILE A 631 -2.81 -24.12 10.78
C ILE A 631 -2.57 -22.88 11.65
N ALA A 632 -1.89 -21.87 11.11
CA ALA A 632 -1.56 -20.65 11.85
C ALA A 632 -2.82 -19.88 12.28
N ILE A 633 -3.79 -19.66 11.38
CA ILE A 633 -5.02 -18.92 11.70
C ILE A 633 -5.81 -19.63 12.81
N PHE A 634 -6.01 -20.95 12.71
CA PHE A 634 -6.73 -21.70 13.73
C PHE A 634 -5.96 -21.76 15.05
N ALA A 635 -4.64 -21.88 15.03
CA ALA A 635 -3.81 -21.85 16.24
C ALA A 635 -3.86 -20.49 16.94
N GLN A 636 -3.78 -19.39 16.18
CA GLN A 636 -3.85 -18.01 16.70
C GLN A 636 -5.23 -17.70 17.28
N PHE A 637 -6.30 -18.07 16.56
CA PHE A 637 -7.66 -18.01 17.07
C PHE A 637 -7.82 -18.81 18.38
N GLY A 638 -7.39 -20.08 18.37
CA GLY A 638 -7.44 -20.96 19.54
C GLY A 638 -6.68 -20.40 20.74
N ALA A 639 -5.48 -19.85 20.54
CA ALA A 639 -4.67 -19.26 21.60
C ALA A 639 -5.39 -18.09 22.29
N VAL A 640 -6.01 -17.18 21.52
CA VAL A 640 -6.77 -16.07 22.10
C VAL A 640 -8.04 -16.56 22.79
N ARG A 641 -8.72 -17.57 22.24
CA ARG A 641 -9.89 -18.20 22.88
C ARG A 641 -9.56 -18.83 24.23
N VAL A 642 -8.39 -19.48 24.35
CA VAL A 642 -7.92 -20.03 25.64
C VAL A 642 -7.67 -18.92 26.66
N LEU A 643 -7.14 -17.77 26.23
CA LEU A 643 -6.76 -16.69 27.14
C LEU A 643 -7.92 -15.79 27.58
N TYR A 644 -8.87 -15.51 26.69
CA TYR A 644 -9.94 -14.52 26.90
C TYR A 644 -11.35 -15.13 26.89
N GLY A 645 -11.54 -16.36 26.42
CA GLY A 645 -12.87 -16.94 26.23
C GLY A 645 -13.73 -16.07 25.30
N ASP A 646 -14.99 -15.83 25.70
CA ASP A 646 -15.94 -14.96 25.02
C ASP A 646 -15.82 -13.47 25.40
N ARG A 647 -14.74 -13.08 26.09
CA ARG A 647 -14.56 -11.69 26.54
C ARG A 647 -13.81 -10.85 25.52
N PHE A 648 -14.14 -9.57 25.49
CA PHE A 648 -13.38 -8.57 24.75
C PHE A 648 -11.98 -8.38 25.37
N ALA A 649 -10.93 -8.34 24.54
CA ALA A 649 -9.55 -8.27 25.02
C ALA A 649 -9.03 -6.84 25.32
N GLY A 650 -9.82 -5.78 25.09
CA GLY A 650 -9.35 -4.39 25.22
C GLY A 650 -8.41 -3.98 24.08
N HIS A 651 -7.76 -2.80 24.14
CA HIS A 651 -6.66 -2.36 23.25
C HIS A 651 -6.92 -2.24 21.72
N ALA A 652 -8.06 -2.70 21.21
CA ALA A 652 -8.53 -2.44 19.86
C ALA A 652 -10.05 -2.60 19.81
N GLY A 653 -10.76 -1.48 19.71
CA GLY A 653 -12.21 -1.43 19.84
C GLY A 653 -12.67 0.01 19.69
N ARG A 654 -13.97 0.22 19.79
CA ARG A 654 -14.57 1.55 19.78
C ARG A 654 -15.38 1.74 21.07
N ASP A 655 -15.22 2.89 21.71
CA ASP A 655 -15.90 3.24 22.96
C ASP A 655 -15.71 2.20 24.09
N GLY A 656 -14.53 1.56 24.10
CA GLY A 656 -14.20 0.50 25.02
C GLY A 656 -14.99 -0.80 24.82
N LYS A 657 -15.60 -1.01 23.65
CA LYS A 657 -16.30 -2.26 23.27
C LYS A 657 -15.62 -2.94 22.08
N GLY A 658 -15.74 -4.26 22.02
CA GLY A 658 -15.28 -5.04 20.87
C GLY A 658 -16.19 -4.82 19.66
N GLN A 659 -15.59 -4.62 18.50
CA GLN A 659 -16.34 -4.51 17.25
C GLN A 659 -16.70 -5.91 16.74
N THR A 660 -17.84 -6.03 16.04
CA THR A 660 -18.26 -7.31 15.45
C THR A 660 -18.49 -7.18 13.94
N ARG A 661 -18.17 -8.25 13.19
CA ARG A 661 -18.43 -8.36 11.74
C ARG A 661 -19.80 -8.96 11.45
N PHE A 662 -20.24 -9.87 12.33
CA PHE A 662 -21.46 -10.65 12.22
C PHE A 662 -22.29 -10.52 13.50
N GLY A 663 -23.59 -10.79 13.40
CA GLY A 663 -24.55 -10.66 14.50
C GLY A 663 -25.44 -9.42 14.36
N GLU A 664 -26.23 -9.13 15.38
CA GLU A 664 -27.11 -7.94 15.43
C GLU A 664 -26.34 -6.64 15.67
N ASP A 665 -25.22 -6.73 16.38
CA ASP A 665 -24.31 -5.63 16.70
C ASP A 665 -23.20 -5.43 15.65
N ALA A 666 -23.35 -6.04 14.47
CA ALA A 666 -22.37 -5.91 13.40
C ALA A 666 -22.21 -4.45 12.97
N GLU A 667 -20.97 -3.98 12.82
CA GLU A 667 -20.67 -2.55 12.58
C GLU A 667 -21.47 -1.95 11.41
N TRP A 668 -21.58 -2.67 10.31
CA TRP A 668 -22.33 -2.21 9.13
C TRP A 668 -23.85 -2.14 9.33
N LYS A 669 -24.41 -2.81 10.35
CA LYS A 669 -25.83 -2.75 10.70
C LYS A 669 -26.14 -1.58 11.62
N ILE A 670 -25.26 -1.30 12.58
CA ILE A 670 -25.49 -0.27 13.60
C ILE A 670 -24.92 1.09 13.22
N ARG A 671 -23.89 1.09 12.36
CA ARG A 671 -23.14 2.28 11.93
C ARG A 671 -22.77 2.22 10.44
N PRO A 672 -23.74 2.17 9.51
CA PRO A 672 -23.45 2.32 8.09
C PRO A 672 -22.99 3.75 7.75
N ASN A 673 -22.31 3.92 6.61
CA ASN A 673 -22.07 5.26 6.08
C ASN A 673 -23.39 5.80 5.52
N LEU A 674 -23.88 6.90 6.10
CA LEU A 674 -25.07 7.60 5.63
C LEU A 674 -24.72 8.63 4.54
N ARG A 675 -25.64 8.81 3.59
CA ARG A 675 -25.54 9.78 2.50
C ARG A 675 -25.72 11.21 2.98
N ARG A 676 -26.63 11.42 3.94
CA ARG A 676 -26.93 12.71 4.58
C ARG A 676 -27.18 12.45 6.07
N GLY A 677 -26.25 12.82 6.94
CA GLY A 677 -26.36 12.65 8.40
C GLY A 677 -25.01 12.72 9.12
N GLU A 678 -25.04 13.06 10.40
CA GLU A 678 -23.87 12.97 11.28
C GLU A 678 -23.51 11.51 11.52
N HIS A 679 -22.24 11.16 11.32
CA HIS A 679 -21.74 9.80 11.57
C HIS A 679 -21.49 9.59 13.06
N GLN A 680 -21.78 8.37 13.55
CA GLN A 680 -21.46 7.92 14.91
C GLN A 680 -20.20 7.05 14.98
#